data_AF-A0A2E0V6Y9-F1
#
_entry.id   AF-A0A2E0V6Y9-F1
#
_cell.length_a   1.000
_cell.length_b   1.000
_cell.length_c   1.000
_cell.angle_alpha   90.00
_cell.angle_beta   90.00
_cell.angle_gamma   90.00
#
_symmetry.space_group_name_H-M   'P 1'
#
loop_
_entity.id
_entity.type
_entity.pdbx_description
1 polymer ?
#
loop_
_entity_poly.entity_id
_entity_poly.type
_entity_poly.pdbx_seq_one_letter_code
_entity_poly.pdbx_strand_id
1 'polypeptide(L)'
;MLRSMMTVSGLTLVSRILGFLRDVLIARFVGTGPVADAFVAAFRFPNMFRRIFGEGAYNAAFVPLFGRKREEEGEEAAVGFARNTFSSLVWVVGILTLVAIPCMHWLMMLVVPGFLPKFEKELGDVGTGHAFHEREIDTRGAKEVYFQVAGKSEEAVRHWSARTRMEDMYFVDEGGKKLPLLVRLGDTGMSLGDSQSLDSSGFIRTRLLLSGDIQSGVEREVDPRKRFVPKEGEAVVGVVYGLKPGGLARIVLPEDHRLESFHVRVAIDPVTSVAEVRHATLRIYRNHPDNFSLTVELSRVMFCYLFFMTLVAHLSGVLNTLRYFAMPAAAPILLNIVLVSALGLIWMMGWQGDLEIGKTLAWGVALAGLLQFGALWFACSRAGASMVVHKPIWNPELRKLLFLMGPGVIAAGIQQVNLLVGGVIASFQQGAISTLYYADRINQLPLGMIGIALGVVLLPEVTRRLRSGRESEAADSILRGMELAMLLTLPAAVAMIVIHEPLVGGLFEGASFDAEDVSKTGWALAGFALGLPGYVLIKVLQPAYFARENTKGPMVMAGVAVAVNIICSLILFNLLRPGGYGHVGIALATAISAWVNVVLLWRGMDGFVKISGEKWKRFFRMFLSSVVMGGAVWLAGVALDPWLSGTQWQKIVALSLIVGTGMTLYGILVMAMRVTSWAALKASFSGSRSSSK
;
A
#
# COMPACT_ATOMS: atom_id res chain seq x y z
N MET A 1 24.15 28.03 5.65
CA MET A 1 24.00 26.74 4.95
C MET A 1 23.87 25.56 5.92
N LEU A 2 24.87 25.29 6.77
CA LEU A 2 24.83 24.14 7.71
C LEU A 2 23.64 24.16 8.67
N ARG A 3 23.34 25.31 9.31
CA ARG A 3 22.16 25.48 10.18
C ARG A 3 20.86 25.16 9.45
N SER A 4 20.65 25.73 8.27
CA SER A 4 19.47 25.48 7.43
C SER A 4 19.33 24.01 7.01
N MET A 5 20.45 23.36 6.64
CA MET A 5 20.47 21.93 6.32
C MET A 5 20.09 21.06 7.53
N MET A 6 20.61 21.39 8.72
CA MET A 6 20.24 20.71 9.96
C MET A 6 18.76 20.91 10.30
N THR A 7 18.22 22.13 10.15
CA THR A 7 16.80 22.40 10.37
C THR A 7 15.91 21.60 9.43
N VAL A 8 16.21 21.58 8.12
CA VAL A 8 15.44 20.81 7.13
C VAL A 8 15.51 19.32 7.42
N SER A 9 16.71 18.80 7.69
CA SER A 9 16.91 17.37 7.98
C SER A 9 16.20 16.96 9.26
N GLY A 10 16.28 17.78 10.32
CA GLY A 10 15.61 17.55 11.60
C GLY A 10 14.08 17.56 11.46
N LEU A 11 13.50 18.56 10.81
CA LEU A 11 12.05 18.64 10.59
C LEU A 11 11.54 17.50 9.69
N THR A 12 12.30 17.13 8.66
CA THR A 12 11.98 15.98 7.80
C THR A 12 12.00 14.67 8.59
N LEU A 13 12.98 14.50 9.49
CA LEU A 13 13.06 13.33 10.37
C LEU A 13 11.86 13.27 11.32
N VAL A 14 11.50 14.38 11.96
CA VAL A 14 10.32 14.49 12.82
C VAL A 14 9.05 14.11 12.05
N SER A 15 8.88 14.63 10.83
CA SER A 15 7.73 14.27 10.00
C SER A 15 7.70 12.79 9.64
N ARG A 16 8.85 12.17 9.34
CA ARG A 16 8.92 10.73 9.04
C ARG A 16 8.56 9.88 10.25
N ILE A 17 9.06 10.23 11.43
CA ILE A 17 8.74 9.53 12.69
C ILE A 17 7.24 9.66 13.00
N LEU A 18 6.68 10.88 12.92
CA LEU A 18 5.25 11.09 13.13
C LEU A 18 4.38 10.40 12.07
N GLY A 19 4.84 10.34 10.83
CA GLY A 19 4.15 9.63 9.75
C GLY A 19 4.12 8.13 10.00
N PHE A 20 5.23 7.56 10.47
CA PHE A 20 5.29 6.16 10.87
C PHE A 20 4.39 5.87 12.08
N LEU A 21 4.42 6.72 13.10
CA LEU A 21 3.51 6.60 14.25
C LEU A 21 2.04 6.68 13.82
N ARG A 22 1.70 7.61 12.93
CA ARG A 22 0.36 7.70 12.34
C ARG A 22 -0.01 6.39 11.65
N ASP A 23 0.86 5.83 10.80
CA ASP A 23 0.58 4.57 10.10
C ASP A 23 0.41 3.40 11.08
N VAL A 24 1.18 3.37 12.18
CA VAL A 24 0.99 2.40 13.28
C VAL A 24 -0.39 2.52 13.91
N LEU A 25 -0.83 3.74 14.20
CA LEU A 25 -2.16 3.96 14.78
C LEU A 25 -3.26 3.60 13.78
N ILE A 26 -3.15 3.99 12.51
CA ILE A 26 -4.14 3.58 11.49
C ILE A 26 -4.20 2.05 11.40
N ALA A 27 -3.07 1.34 11.37
CA ALA A 27 -3.07 -0.13 11.36
C ALA A 27 -3.84 -0.71 12.55
N ARG A 28 -3.55 -0.24 13.77
CA ARG A 28 -4.18 -0.75 15.00
C ARG A 28 -5.69 -0.51 15.07
N PHE A 29 -6.15 0.63 14.53
CA PHE A 29 -7.56 1.03 14.57
C PHE A 29 -8.36 0.52 13.37
N VAL A 30 -7.74 0.33 12.20
CA VAL A 30 -8.44 0.02 10.93
C VAL A 30 -8.12 -1.39 10.39
N GLY A 31 -7.02 -2.01 10.79
CA GLY A 31 -6.63 -3.36 10.35
C GLY A 31 -6.16 -3.42 8.89
N THR A 32 -6.23 -4.60 8.27
CA THR A 32 -6.03 -4.79 6.81
C THR A 32 -7.33 -5.07 6.03
N GLY A 33 -8.48 -4.67 6.59
CA GLY A 33 -9.81 -4.97 6.04
C GLY A 33 -10.29 -4.12 4.84
N PRO A 34 -11.58 -4.26 4.46
CA PRO A 34 -12.26 -3.50 3.39
C PRO A 34 -11.94 -1.99 3.40
N VAL A 35 -12.04 -1.37 4.57
CA VAL A 35 -11.87 0.07 4.75
C VAL A 35 -10.42 0.49 4.65
N ALA A 36 -9.49 -0.28 5.22
CA ALA A 36 -8.07 -0.01 5.12
C ALA A 36 -7.61 -0.04 3.65
N ASP A 37 -8.05 -1.04 2.90
CA ASP A 37 -7.78 -1.17 1.47
C ASP A 37 -8.36 0.00 0.66
N ALA A 38 -9.63 0.37 0.91
CA ALA A 38 -10.27 1.50 0.24
C ALA A 38 -9.57 2.83 0.56
N PHE A 39 -9.23 3.07 1.82
CA PHE A 39 -8.53 4.27 2.27
C PHE A 39 -7.13 4.36 1.66
N VAL A 40 -6.34 3.28 1.73
CA VAL A 40 -4.97 3.26 1.18
C VAL A 40 -4.99 3.44 -0.33
N ALA A 41 -5.92 2.79 -1.03
CA ALA A 41 -6.11 2.97 -2.47
C ALA A 41 -6.46 4.43 -2.82
N ALA A 42 -7.45 5.00 -2.12
CA ALA A 42 -7.88 6.38 -2.30
C ALA A 42 -6.77 7.39 -2.00
N PHE A 43 -5.96 7.15 -0.95
CA PHE A 43 -4.85 8.02 -0.56
C PHE A 43 -3.67 7.95 -1.54
N ARG A 44 -3.40 6.77 -2.10
CA ARG A 44 -2.24 6.56 -3.00
C ARG A 44 -2.36 7.40 -4.27
N PHE A 45 -3.58 7.56 -4.78
CA PHE A 45 -3.81 8.24 -6.04
C PHE A 45 -3.42 9.75 -6.01
N PRO A 46 -3.95 10.61 -5.10
CA PRO A 46 -3.47 11.99 -4.95
C PRO A 46 -1.98 12.10 -4.64
N ASN A 47 -1.45 11.19 -3.81
CA ASN A 47 -0.02 11.19 -3.48
C ASN A 47 0.88 10.90 -4.67
N MET A 48 0.43 10.08 -5.61
CA MET A 48 1.16 9.81 -6.84
C MET A 48 1.40 11.11 -7.63
N PHE A 49 0.33 11.88 -7.86
CA PHE A 49 0.41 13.16 -8.56
C PHE A 49 1.27 14.17 -7.80
N ARG A 50 1.12 14.24 -6.47
CA ARG A 50 1.96 15.07 -5.60
C ARG A 50 3.46 14.81 -5.80
N ARG A 51 3.86 13.54 -5.92
CA ARG A 51 5.27 13.16 -6.13
C ARG A 51 5.76 13.44 -7.55
N ILE A 52 4.90 13.24 -8.56
CA ILE A 52 5.24 13.49 -9.97
C ILE A 52 5.41 14.99 -10.22
N PHE A 53 4.39 15.78 -9.85
CA PHE A 53 4.33 17.19 -10.15
C PHE A 53 5.06 18.03 -9.09
N GLY A 54 4.70 17.88 -7.82
CA GLY A 54 5.14 18.79 -6.75
C GLY A 54 6.56 18.57 -6.24
N GLU A 55 6.98 17.32 -6.00
CA GLU A 55 8.29 17.04 -5.38
C GLU A 55 9.45 17.06 -6.39
N GLY A 56 9.23 16.60 -7.63
CA GLY A 56 10.30 16.40 -8.61
C GLY A 56 10.37 17.49 -9.69
N ALA A 57 9.44 17.43 -10.64
CA ALA A 57 9.54 18.18 -11.89
C ALA A 57 9.36 19.69 -11.71
N TYR A 58 8.41 20.09 -10.86
CA TYR A 58 8.06 21.48 -10.66
C TYR A 58 9.22 22.28 -10.05
N ASN A 59 9.72 21.87 -8.87
CA ASN A 59 10.77 22.61 -8.17
C ASN A 59 12.08 22.66 -8.96
N ALA A 60 12.42 21.58 -9.68
CA ALA A 60 13.62 21.54 -10.52
C ALA A 60 13.59 22.56 -11.68
N ALA A 61 12.40 22.86 -12.23
CA ALA A 61 12.23 23.83 -13.30
C ALA A 61 11.96 25.26 -12.77
N PHE A 62 11.16 25.39 -11.71
CA PHE A 62 10.72 26.68 -11.18
C PHE A 62 11.83 27.44 -10.44
N VAL A 63 12.56 26.77 -9.54
CA VAL A 63 13.56 27.43 -8.68
C VAL A 63 14.66 28.13 -9.49
N PRO A 64 15.26 27.52 -10.54
CA PRO A 64 16.25 28.21 -11.37
C PRO A 64 15.67 29.41 -12.14
N LEU A 65 14.44 29.30 -12.65
CA LEU A 65 13.79 30.41 -13.38
C LEU A 65 13.47 31.58 -12.46
N PHE A 66 12.91 31.31 -11.28
CA PHE A 66 12.63 32.33 -10.27
C PHE A 66 13.91 32.97 -9.75
N GLY A 67 14.94 32.17 -9.45
CA GLY A 67 16.24 32.65 -8.98
C GLY A 67 16.93 33.55 -9.99
N ARG A 68 16.98 33.13 -11.27
CA ARG A 68 17.53 33.92 -12.36
C ARG A 68 16.79 35.25 -12.54
N LYS A 69 15.45 35.22 -12.53
CA LYS A 69 14.64 36.45 -12.66
C LYS A 69 14.86 37.42 -11.48
N ARG A 70 15.07 36.89 -10.28
CA ARG A 70 15.42 37.70 -9.11
C ARG A 70 16.79 38.36 -9.25
N GLU A 71 17.76 37.66 -9.84
CA GLU A 71 19.12 38.18 -10.07
C GLU A 71 19.16 39.19 -11.23
N GLU A 72 18.42 38.95 -12.32
CA GLU A 72 18.45 39.78 -13.54
C GLU A 72 17.47 40.98 -13.48
N GLU A 73 16.27 40.80 -12.93
CA GLU A 73 15.16 41.77 -13.00
C GLU A 73 14.67 42.25 -11.62
N GLY A 74 15.28 41.76 -10.53
CA GLY A 74 14.94 42.15 -9.17
C GLY A 74 13.77 41.38 -8.54
N GLU A 75 13.48 41.72 -7.28
CA GLU A 75 12.55 40.94 -6.44
C GLU A 75 11.09 41.06 -6.88
N GLU A 76 10.65 42.25 -7.30
CA GLU A 76 9.27 42.46 -7.77
C GLU A 76 8.95 41.65 -9.03
N ALA A 77 9.87 41.62 -10.00
CA ALA A 77 9.71 40.85 -11.22
C ALA A 77 9.63 39.34 -10.93
N ALA A 78 10.49 38.84 -10.03
CA ALA A 78 10.46 37.44 -9.61
C ALA A 78 9.14 37.08 -8.88
N VAL A 79 8.69 37.92 -7.95
CA VAL A 79 7.40 37.74 -7.26
C VAL A 79 6.23 37.83 -8.24
N GLY A 80 6.28 38.71 -9.24
CA GLY A 80 5.30 38.78 -10.33
C GLY A 80 5.22 37.47 -11.13
N PHE A 81 6.37 36.89 -11.48
CA PHE A 81 6.44 35.57 -12.12
C PHE A 81 5.86 34.46 -11.24
N ALA A 82 6.19 34.46 -9.93
CA ALA A 82 5.61 33.51 -8.98
C ALA A 82 4.09 33.67 -8.87
N ARG A 83 3.56 34.89 -8.76
CA ARG A 83 2.11 35.16 -8.71
C ARG A 83 1.39 34.69 -9.97
N ASN A 84 1.95 34.94 -11.14
CA ASN A 84 1.37 34.47 -12.40
C ASN A 84 1.38 32.93 -12.48
N THR A 85 2.47 32.31 -12.05
CA THR A 85 2.58 30.85 -11.99
C THR A 85 1.61 30.26 -10.97
N PHE A 86 1.49 30.85 -9.79
CA PHE A 86 0.54 30.47 -8.75
C PHE A 86 -0.90 30.54 -9.27
N SER A 87 -1.27 31.67 -9.87
CA SER A 87 -2.60 31.85 -10.48
C SER A 87 -2.86 30.81 -11.57
N SER A 88 -1.88 30.53 -12.43
CA SER A 88 -2.00 29.52 -13.47
C SER A 88 -2.20 28.11 -12.89
N LEU A 89 -1.49 27.76 -11.82
CA LEU A 89 -1.68 26.49 -11.10
C LEU A 89 -3.06 26.40 -10.45
N VAL A 90 -3.55 27.47 -9.81
CA VAL A 90 -4.91 27.51 -9.23
C VAL A 90 -5.96 27.20 -10.29
N TRP A 91 -5.88 27.82 -11.46
CA TRP A 91 -6.85 27.57 -12.54
C TRP A 91 -6.70 26.19 -13.17
N VAL A 92 -5.48 25.79 -13.55
CA VAL A 92 -5.24 24.50 -14.22
C VAL A 92 -5.57 23.33 -13.29
N VAL A 93 -5.08 23.35 -12.05
CA VAL A 93 -5.31 22.27 -11.09
C VAL A 93 -6.73 22.34 -10.54
N GLY A 94 -7.31 23.54 -10.41
CA GLY A 94 -8.71 23.72 -10.03
C GLY A 94 -9.67 23.09 -11.04
N ILE A 95 -9.49 23.39 -12.34
CA ILE A 95 -10.27 22.76 -13.42
C ILE A 95 -10.05 21.25 -13.43
N LEU A 96 -8.80 20.79 -13.33
CA LEU A 96 -8.48 19.36 -13.26
C LEU A 96 -9.21 18.69 -12.08
N THR A 97 -9.25 19.33 -10.92
CA THR A 97 -9.94 18.84 -9.71
C THR A 97 -11.45 18.77 -9.93
N LEU A 98 -12.04 19.83 -10.48
CA LEU A 98 -13.48 19.89 -10.77
C LEU A 98 -13.92 18.84 -11.81
N VAL A 99 -13.06 18.49 -12.76
CA VAL A 99 -13.32 17.42 -13.75
C VAL A 99 -13.07 16.04 -13.17
N ALA A 100 -12.02 15.86 -12.37
CA ALA A 100 -11.66 14.55 -11.82
C ALA A 100 -12.64 14.04 -10.77
N ILE A 101 -13.25 14.90 -9.94
CA ILE A 101 -14.23 14.50 -8.92
C ILE A 101 -15.45 13.77 -9.50
N PRO A 102 -16.17 14.30 -10.50
CA PRO A 102 -17.26 13.56 -11.15
C PRO A 102 -16.71 12.34 -11.91
N CYS A 103 -15.52 12.45 -12.51
CA CYS A 103 -14.90 11.33 -13.21
C CYS A 103 -14.28 10.24 -12.30
N MET A 104 -14.35 10.39 -10.97
CA MET A 104 -13.65 9.53 -10.03
C MET A 104 -14.06 8.06 -10.13
N HIS A 105 -15.30 7.79 -10.51
CA HIS A 105 -15.78 6.43 -10.77
C HIS A 105 -14.93 5.74 -11.85
N TRP A 106 -14.75 6.36 -13.02
CA TRP A 106 -13.94 5.80 -14.10
C TRP A 106 -12.45 5.74 -13.75
N LEU A 107 -11.94 6.73 -13.02
CA LEU A 107 -10.56 6.71 -12.55
C LEU A 107 -10.30 5.52 -11.63
N MET A 108 -11.20 5.24 -10.67
CA MET A 108 -11.04 4.11 -9.76
C MET A 108 -11.22 2.75 -10.43
N MET A 109 -11.97 2.65 -11.53
CA MET A 109 -11.98 1.41 -12.33
C MET A 109 -10.59 1.05 -12.89
N LEU A 110 -9.73 2.04 -13.15
CA LEU A 110 -8.36 1.81 -13.61
C LEU A 110 -7.39 1.53 -12.45
N VAL A 111 -7.63 2.14 -11.29
CA VAL A 111 -6.72 2.06 -10.13
C VAL A 111 -6.98 0.82 -9.27
N VAL A 112 -8.25 0.43 -9.09
CA VAL A 112 -8.67 -0.73 -8.29
C VAL A 112 -9.67 -1.62 -9.03
N PRO A 113 -9.34 -2.11 -10.25
CA PRO A 113 -10.25 -2.95 -11.02
C PRO A 113 -10.66 -4.24 -10.29
N GLY A 114 -9.84 -4.74 -9.37
CA GLY A 114 -10.16 -5.95 -8.62
C GLY A 114 -11.30 -5.79 -7.62
N PHE A 115 -11.71 -4.56 -7.27
CA PHE A 115 -12.88 -4.32 -6.41
C PHE A 115 -14.21 -4.41 -7.16
N LEU A 116 -14.18 -4.40 -8.50
CA LEU A 116 -15.37 -4.61 -9.32
C LEU A 116 -15.86 -6.06 -9.23
N PRO A 117 -17.15 -6.32 -9.53
CA PRO A 117 -17.66 -7.68 -9.63
C PRO A 117 -16.80 -8.52 -10.59
N LYS A 118 -16.41 -9.72 -10.15
CA LYS A 118 -15.81 -10.73 -11.03
C LYS A 118 -16.81 -11.19 -12.10
N PHE A 119 -18.08 -11.23 -11.73
CA PHE A 119 -19.18 -11.63 -12.60
C PHE A 119 -20.39 -10.75 -12.32
N GLU A 120 -21.03 -10.31 -13.39
CA GLU A 120 -22.30 -9.59 -13.35
C GLU A 120 -23.18 -10.13 -14.48
N LYS A 121 -24.41 -10.53 -14.16
CA LYS A 121 -25.37 -10.99 -15.16
C LYS A 121 -26.77 -10.50 -14.83
N GLU A 122 -27.40 -9.87 -15.81
CA GLU A 122 -28.83 -9.61 -15.79
C GLU A 122 -29.57 -10.94 -15.92
N LEU A 123 -30.44 -11.20 -14.94
CA LEU A 123 -31.27 -12.39 -14.86
C LEU A 123 -32.59 -12.23 -15.65
N GLY A 124 -32.75 -11.13 -16.40
CA GLY A 124 -33.90 -10.89 -17.29
C GLY A 124 -35.23 -10.66 -16.55
N ASP A 125 -36.33 -10.65 -17.30
CA ASP A 125 -37.69 -10.66 -16.77
C ASP A 125 -37.95 -12.06 -16.20
N VAL A 126 -37.98 -12.13 -14.88
CA VAL A 126 -38.07 -13.38 -14.17
C VAL A 126 -39.54 -13.78 -14.13
N GLY A 127 -40.05 -14.18 -15.30
CA GLY A 127 -41.43 -14.59 -15.48
C GLY A 127 -41.84 -15.69 -14.50
N THR A 128 -43.15 -15.93 -14.38
CA THR A 128 -43.73 -16.97 -13.53
C THR A 128 -43.31 -18.37 -13.97
N GLY A 129 -42.11 -18.79 -13.57
CA GLY A 129 -41.56 -20.09 -13.92
C GLY A 129 -40.29 -20.39 -13.14
N HIS A 130 -40.17 -21.63 -12.68
CA HIS A 130 -39.00 -22.18 -11.98
C HIS A 130 -37.78 -22.34 -12.93
N ALA A 131 -37.37 -21.27 -13.61
CA ALA A 131 -36.20 -21.27 -14.47
C ALA A 131 -34.94 -21.26 -13.60
N PHE A 132 -34.21 -22.36 -13.61
CA PHE A 132 -32.94 -22.46 -12.92
C PHE A 132 -31.81 -21.95 -13.83
N HIS A 133 -31.05 -20.96 -13.37
CA HIS A 133 -29.85 -20.50 -14.06
C HIS A 133 -28.63 -21.15 -13.45
N GLU A 134 -28.04 -22.13 -14.15
CA GLU A 134 -26.82 -22.82 -13.75
C GLU A 134 -25.59 -22.15 -14.37
N ARG A 135 -24.61 -21.80 -13.54
CA ARG A 135 -23.33 -21.24 -14.00
C ARG A 135 -22.17 -21.74 -13.16
N GLU A 136 -21.09 -22.02 -13.87
CA GLU A 136 -19.78 -22.30 -13.31
C GLU A 136 -19.06 -20.98 -13.02
N ILE A 137 -18.62 -20.81 -11.78
CA ILE A 137 -17.88 -19.66 -11.29
C ILE A 137 -16.49 -20.15 -10.97
N ASP A 138 -15.48 -19.64 -11.65
CA ASP A 138 -14.10 -19.88 -11.27
C ASP A 138 -13.84 -19.31 -9.86
N THR A 139 -13.41 -20.14 -8.92
CA THR A 139 -13.07 -19.72 -7.54
C THR A 139 -11.59 -19.84 -7.22
N ARG A 140 -10.75 -20.08 -8.24
CA ARG A 140 -9.31 -20.22 -8.04
C ARG A 140 -8.74 -19.01 -7.33
N GLY A 141 -8.21 -19.26 -6.13
CA GLY A 141 -7.56 -18.26 -5.28
C GLY A 141 -8.49 -17.18 -4.72
N ALA A 142 -9.80 -17.42 -4.62
CA ALA A 142 -10.70 -16.60 -3.79
C ALA A 142 -10.72 -17.20 -2.38
N LYS A 143 -10.47 -16.38 -1.34
CA LYS A 143 -10.74 -16.80 0.05
C LYS A 143 -12.20 -16.59 0.41
N GLU A 144 -12.83 -15.60 -0.20
CA GLU A 144 -14.22 -15.25 0.05
C GLU A 144 -14.88 -14.85 -1.26
N VAL A 145 -16.15 -15.22 -1.39
CA VAL A 145 -16.98 -14.87 -2.53
C VAL A 145 -18.27 -14.27 -2.01
N TYR A 146 -18.58 -13.06 -2.47
CA TYR A 146 -19.81 -12.37 -2.11
C TYR A 146 -20.80 -12.41 -3.26
N PHE A 147 -22.06 -12.63 -2.94
CA PHE A 147 -23.18 -12.65 -3.87
C PHE A 147 -24.13 -11.52 -3.51
N GLN A 148 -24.45 -10.68 -4.48
CA GLN A 148 -25.45 -9.65 -4.33
C GLN A 148 -26.49 -9.78 -5.45
N VAL A 149 -27.77 -9.76 -5.06
CA VAL A 149 -28.88 -9.68 -6.00
C VAL A 149 -29.42 -8.25 -6.00
N ALA A 150 -29.24 -7.54 -7.11
CA ALA A 150 -29.80 -6.20 -7.29
C ALA A 150 -31.25 -6.31 -7.78
N GLY A 151 -32.20 -5.69 -7.06
CA GLY A 151 -33.62 -5.59 -7.40
C GLY A 151 -34.29 -4.41 -6.69
N LYS A 152 -35.40 -3.88 -7.23
CA LYS A 152 -36.10 -2.69 -6.71
C LYS A 152 -37.32 -2.97 -5.82
N SER A 153 -37.75 -4.23 -5.67
CA SER A 153 -38.94 -4.61 -4.90
C SER A 153 -38.57 -5.02 -3.46
N GLU A 154 -39.41 -4.72 -2.47
CA GLU A 154 -39.23 -5.15 -1.08
C GLU A 154 -39.52 -6.66 -0.85
N GLU A 155 -40.00 -7.39 -1.86
CA GLU A 155 -40.45 -8.78 -1.70
C GLU A 155 -39.51 -9.82 -2.36
N ALA A 156 -38.56 -10.26 -1.52
CA ALA A 156 -37.93 -11.58 -1.40
C ALA A 156 -37.73 -12.48 -2.64
N VAL A 157 -36.47 -12.65 -3.04
CA VAL A 157 -35.97 -13.89 -3.69
C VAL A 157 -35.89 -14.96 -2.60
N ARG A 158 -36.77 -15.98 -2.64
CA ARG A 158 -36.89 -16.96 -1.53
C ARG A 158 -36.11 -18.27 -1.67
N HIS A 159 -35.51 -18.59 -2.82
CA HIS A 159 -34.86 -19.90 -3.02
C HIS A 159 -33.61 -19.86 -3.91
N TRP A 160 -32.44 -20.31 -3.44
CA TRP A 160 -31.26 -20.60 -4.27
C TRP A 160 -30.62 -21.93 -3.87
N SER A 161 -29.78 -22.50 -4.75
CA SER A 161 -29.00 -23.71 -4.47
C SER A 161 -27.64 -23.62 -5.16
N ALA A 162 -26.54 -23.99 -4.52
CA ALA A 162 -25.23 -24.11 -5.17
C ALA A 162 -24.77 -25.57 -5.12
N ARG A 163 -24.18 -26.07 -6.21
CA ARG A 163 -23.46 -27.35 -6.27
C ARG A 163 -21.98 -27.09 -6.05
N THR A 164 -21.36 -27.81 -5.12
CA THR A 164 -19.90 -27.78 -4.92
C THR A 164 -19.42 -29.10 -4.32
N ARG A 165 -18.17 -29.49 -4.58
CA ARG A 165 -17.52 -30.69 -4.01
C ARG A 165 -16.68 -30.30 -2.78
N MET A 166 -17.16 -30.54 -1.56
CA MET A 166 -16.41 -31.04 -0.38
C MET A 166 -17.01 -30.60 0.97
N GLU A 167 -16.58 -31.35 1.98
CA GLU A 167 -17.10 -31.60 3.32
C GLU A 167 -16.79 -30.53 4.39
N ASP A 168 -16.19 -29.39 4.02
CA ASP A 168 -15.61 -28.43 4.99
C ASP A 168 -16.14 -26.98 4.94
N MET A 169 -17.24 -26.70 4.24
CA MET A 169 -17.80 -25.33 4.20
C MET A 169 -18.61 -24.98 5.46
N TYR A 170 -18.66 -23.69 5.82
CA TYR A 170 -19.56 -23.14 6.87
C TYR A 170 -19.99 -21.71 6.50
N PHE A 171 -21.16 -21.27 6.97
CA PHE A 171 -21.59 -19.87 6.77
C PHE A 171 -21.12 -18.99 7.93
N VAL A 172 -20.96 -17.70 7.67
CA VAL A 172 -20.64 -16.71 8.70
C VAL A 172 -21.60 -15.54 8.55
N ASP A 173 -22.27 -15.14 9.63
CA ASP A 173 -23.18 -13.98 9.63
C ASP A 173 -22.43 -12.64 9.66
N GLU A 174 -23.18 -11.52 9.59
CA GLU A 174 -22.63 -10.15 9.68
C GLU A 174 -21.85 -9.89 10.98
N GLY A 175 -22.02 -10.73 12.01
CA GLY A 175 -21.32 -10.66 13.30
C GLY A 175 -20.15 -11.64 13.45
N GLY A 176 -19.74 -12.36 12.41
CA GLY A 176 -18.60 -13.28 12.47
C GLY A 176 -18.89 -14.65 13.07
N LYS A 177 -20.16 -15.01 13.32
CA LYS A 177 -20.53 -16.30 13.92
C LYS A 177 -20.58 -17.40 12.88
N LYS A 178 -19.80 -18.48 13.09
CA LYS A 178 -19.82 -19.68 12.25
C LYS A 178 -21.13 -20.45 12.40
N LEU A 179 -21.72 -20.82 11.27
CA LEU A 179 -23.01 -21.51 11.16
C LEU A 179 -22.79 -22.84 10.46
N PRO A 180 -23.34 -23.94 11.00
CA PRO A 180 -23.17 -25.26 10.40
C PRO A 180 -23.83 -25.32 9.02
N LEU A 181 -23.15 -25.98 8.10
CA LEU A 181 -23.65 -26.31 6.77
C LEU A 181 -24.77 -27.35 6.90
N LEU A 182 -25.97 -27.07 6.42
CA LEU A 182 -27.01 -28.09 6.29
C LEU A 182 -26.62 -29.02 5.14
N VAL A 183 -26.04 -30.17 5.47
CA VAL A 183 -25.81 -31.28 4.53
C VAL A 183 -27.05 -32.16 4.55
N ARG A 184 -27.79 -32.23 3.44
CA ARG A 184 -28.82 -33.26 3.24
C ARG A 184 -28.16 -34.47 2.58
N LEU A 185 -27.63 -35.39 3.38
CA LEU A 185 -27.31 -36.74 2.92
C LEU A 185 -28.64 -37.48 2.70
N GLY A 186 -28.74 -38.21 1.58
CA GLY A 186 -29.99 -38.77 1.06
C GLY A 186 -30.72 -39.75 1.99
N ASP A 187 -32.00 -39.92 1.67
CA ASP A 187 -32.91 -41.02 1.97
C ASP A 187 -33.16 -41.44 3.43
N THR A 188 -33.43 -40.50 4.34
CA THR A 188 -34.46 -40.73 5.37
C THR A 188 -35.12 -39.41 5.76
N GLY A 189 -36.45 -39.38 5.77
CA GLY A 189 -37.23 -38.17 6.05
C GLY A 189 -37.11 -37.70 7.50
N MET A 190 -37.22 -36.39 7.72
CA MET A 190 -37.59 -35.84 9.02
C MET A 190 -38.78 -34.91 8.86
N SER A 191 -39.85 -35.23 9.60
CA SER A 191 -41.07 -34.45 9.79
C SER A 191 -40.85 -33.47 10.94
N LEU A 192 -41.34 -32.24 10.78
CA LEU A 192 -41.42 -31.25 11.85
C LEU A 192 -42.58 -31.61 12.79
N GLY A 193 -42.27 -31.80 14.07
CA GLY A 193 -43.24 -32.04 15.14
C GLY A 193 -42.71 -31.52 16.48
N ASP A 194 -43.65 -31.16 17.36
CA ASP A 194 -43.53 -30.29 18.52
C ASP A 194 -42.54 -30.71 19.65
N SER A 195 -42.23 -29.71 20.48
CA SER A 195 -41.46 -29.70 21.73
C SER A 195 -41.19 -31.04 22.43
N GLN A 196 -39.92 -31.33 22.75
CA GLN A 196 -39.42 -31.67 24.10
C GLN A 196 -37.89 -31.90 24.12
N SER A 197 -37.38 -31.96 25.34
CA SER A 197 -36.02 -31.79 25.87
C SER A 197 -34.93 -32.81 25.47
N LEU A 198 -33.69 -32.29 25.41
CA LEU A 198 -32.35 -32.88 25.72
C LEU A 198 -32.18 -34.41 25.67
N ASP A 199 -31.25 -34.93 24.85
CA ASP A 199 -29.86 -35.27 25.26
C ASP A 199 -29.05 -35.97 24.13
N SER A 200 -27.73 -35.79 24.15
CA SER A 200 -26.68 -36.72 23.67
C SER A 200 -26.59 -37.18 22.19
N SER A 201 -26.87 -36.34 21.20
CA SER A 201 -26.22 -36.44 19.88
C SER A 201 -26.48 -35.17 19.08
N GLY A 202 -25.40 -34.50 18.68
CA GLY A 202 -25.39 -33.08 18.35
C GLY A 202 -26.15 -32.69 17.09
N PHE A 203 -27.13 -31.79 17.25
CA PHE A 203 -27.49 -30.75 16.28
C PHE A 203 -28.04 -29.53 17.02
N ILE A 204 -27.45 -28.35 16.81
CA ILE A 204 -27.99 -27.07 17.30
C ILE A 204 -28.67 -26.37 16.13
N ARG A 205 -30.00 -26.15 16.28
CA ARG A 205 -30.78 -25.25 15.43
C ARG A 205 -30.15 -23.85 15.46
N THR A 206 -29.82 -23.27 14.31
CA THR A 206 -29.50 -21.83 14.27
C THR A 206 -30.58 -21.09 13.50
N ARG A 207 -31.39 -20.33 14.25
CA ARG A 207 -32.18 -19.20 13.76
C ARG A 207 -31.19 -18.04 13.58
N LEU A 208 -30.95 -17.61 12.35
CA LEU A 208 -30.08 -16.47 12.05
C LEU A 208 -30.85 -15.16 12.11
N LEU A 209 -30.32 -14.23 12.89
CA LEU A 209 -30.79 -12.87 13.04
C LEU A 209 -30.53 -12.11 11.73
N LEU A 210 -31.62 -11.77 11.05
CA LEU A 210 -31.65 -10.69 10.08
C LEU A 210 -31.59 -9.35 10.84
N SER A 211 -30.72 -8.44 10.40
CA SER A 211 -30.99 -7.01 10.60
C SER A 211 -32.14 -6.63 9.66
N GLY A 212 -33.37 -6.68 10.18
CA GLY A 212 -34.60 -6.33 9.49
C GLY A 212 -35.72 -7.32 9.76
N ASP A 213 -36.80 -6.84 10.38
CA ASP A 213 -37.92 -7.61 10.91
C ASP A 213 -38.39 -8.75 9.99
N ILE A 214 -38.62 -9.92 10.61
CA ILE A 214 -39.24 -11.09 10.00
C ILE A 214 -40.61 -11.25 10.67
N GLN A 215 -41.70 -11.09 9.92
CA GLN A 215 -42.97 -11.68 10.32
C GLN A 215 -42.97 -13.14 9.89
N SER A 216 -43.10 -14.03 10.88
CA SER A 216 -43.17 -15.48 10.73
C SER A 216 -44.53 -15.90 10.17
N GLY A 217 -44.52 -16.67 9.08
CA GLY A 217 -45.69 -17.41 8.64
C GLY A 217 -45.58 -17.84 7.18
N VAL A 218 -45.54 -19.16 6.97
CA VAL A 218 -46.01 -19.95 5.81
C VAL A 218 -45.02 -21.10 5.57
N GLU A 219 -45.36 -22.28 6.09
CA GLU A 219 -44.84 -23.57 5.62
C GLU A 219 -45.54 -23.93 4.30
N ARG A 220 -44.77 -24.32 3.27
CA ARG A 220 -45.31 -24.99 2.07
C ARG A 220 -44.45 -26.19 1.69
N GLU A 221 -45.15 -27.25 1.30
CA GLU A 221 -44.65 -28.57 0.90
C GLU A 221 -43.93 -28.52 -0.47
N VAL A 222 -42.72 -29.09 -0.56
CA VAL A 222 -41.93 -29.15 -1.80
C VAL A 222 -42.30 -30.41 -2.58
N ASP A 223 -42.68 -30.26 -3.86
CA ASP A 223 -43.08 -31.35 -4.77
C ASP A 223 -41.99 -32.46 -4.89
N PRO A 224 -42.28 -33.71 -4.48
CA PRO A 224 -41.31 -34.80 -4.43
C PRO A 224 -40.93 -35.38 -5.81
N ARG A 225 -41.52 -34.92 -6.93
CA ARG A 225 -41.23 -35.46 -8.28
C ARG A 225 -40.00 -34.86 -8.98
N LYS A 226 -39.34 -33.86 -8.39
CA LYS A 226 -38.07 -33.28 -8.88
C LYS A 226 -36.84 -33.79 -8.11
N ARG A 227 -36.81 -35.08 -7.75
CA ARG A 227 -35.68 -35.75 -7.07
C ARG A 227 -34.47 -35.84 -8.01
N PHE A 228 -33.34 -35.29 -7.57
CA PHE A 228 -32.06 -35.32 -8.29
C PHE A 228 -31.17 -36.39 -7.65
N VAL A 229 -30.61 -37.30 -8.46
CA VAL A 229 -29.69 -38.36 -8.01
C VAL A 229 -28.25 -37.91 -8.30
N PRO A 230 -27.36 -37.79 -7.30
CA PRO A 230 -25.98 -37.37 -7.51
C PRO A 230 -25.18 -38.44 -8.29
N LYS A 231 -24.18 -38.01 -9.08
CA LYS A 231 -23.20 -38.92 -9.68
C LYS A 231 -22.15 -39.33 -8.64
N GLU A 232 -21.52 -40.49 -8.83
CA GLU A 232 -20.46 -40.99 -7.96
C GLU A 232 -19.33 -39.96 -7.77
N GLY A 233 -19.05 -39.61 -6.51
CA GLY A 233 -18.04 -38.62 -6.12
C GLY A 233 -18.52 -37.16 -6.05
N GLU A 234 -19.82 -36.86 -6.19
CA GLU A 234 -20.37 -35.51 -6.00
C GLU A 234 -21.07 -35.38 -4.64
N ALA A 235 -20.64 -34.41 -3.82
CA ALA A 235 -21.40 -33.97 -2.64
C ALA A 235 -22.39 -32.86 -3.05
N VAL A 236 -23.62 -32.91 -2.54
CA VAL A 236 -24.63 -31.87 -2.77
C VAL A 236 -24.81 -31.07 -1.49
N VAL A 237 -24.18 -29.90 -1.42
CA VAL A 237 -24.44 -28.93 -0.35
C VAL A 237 -25.59 -28.03 -0.79
N GLY A 238 -26.82 -28.43 -0.47
CA GLY A 238 -28.00 -27.60 -0.72
C GLY A 238 -28.22 -26.61 0.42
N VAL A 239 -27.94 -25.33 0.21
CA VAL A 239 -28.25 -24.30 1.20
C VAL A 239 -29.27 -23.34 0.62
N VAL A 240 -30.43 -23.27 1.26
CA VAL A 240 -31.56 -22.42 0.86
C VAL A 240 -31.54 -21.17 1.75
N TYR A 241 -31.29 -19.99 1.18
CA TYR A 241 -31.56 -18.71 1.85
C TYR A 241 -32.55 -17.88 1.05
N GLY A 242 -33.38 -17.09 1.74
CA GLY A 242 -34.08 -15.97 1.12
C GLY A 242 -33.19 -14.73 1.20
N LEU A 243 -32.64 -14.28 0.08
CA LEU A 243 -31.96 -12.97 0.00
C LEU A 243 -33.01 -11.91 -0.33
N LYS A 244 -33.21 -10.95 0.57
CA LYS A 244 -33.95 -9.73 0.23
C LYS A 244 -33.21 -9.01 -0.91
N PRO A 245 -33.92 -8.31 -1.82
CA PRO A 245 -33.28 -7.47 -2.82
C PRO A 245 -32.30 -6.49 -2.17
N GLY A 246 -31.07 -6.43 -2.70
CA GLY A 246 -29.95 -5.68 -2.11
C GLY A 246 -29.14 -6.44 -1.04
N GLY A 247 -29.65 -7.57 -0.55
CA GLY A 247 -28.98 -8.41 0.45
C GLY A 247 -27.67 -9.01 -0.06
N LEU A 248 -26.74 -9.25 0.87
CA LEU A 248 -25.42 -9.78 0.62
C LEU A 248 -25.30 -11.18 1.22
N ALA A 249 -24.91 -12.17 0.43
CA ALA A 249 -24.48 -13.46 0.93
C ALA A 249 -22.97 -13.60 0.80
N ARG A 250 -22.30 -14.01 1.87
CA ARG A 250 -20.87 -14.25 1.92
C ARG A 250 -20.62 -15.75 2.03
N ILE A 251 -19.83 -16.28 1.12
CA ILE A 251 -19.30 -17.64 1.20
C ILE A 251 -17.83 -17.55 1.55
N VAL A 252 -17.47 -18.05 2.73
CA VAL A 252 -16.08 -18.20 3.15
C VAL A 252 -15.59 -19.54 2.62
N LEU A 253 -14.51 -19.50 1.84
CA LEU A 253 -13.89 -20.68 1.27
C LEU A 253 -12.78 -21.16 2.20
N PRO A 254 -12.63 -22.48 2.43
CA PRO A 254 -11.52 -22.99 3.23
C PRO A 254 -10.19 -22.51 2.67
N GLU A 255 -9.24 -22.24 3.56
CA GLU A 255 -7.97 -21.61 3.19
C GLU A 255 -7.15 -22.45 2.18
N ASP A 256 -7.26 -23.77 2.28
CA ASP A 256 -6.55 -24.73 1.42
C ASP A 256 -7.43 -25.33 0.32
N HIS A 257 -8.61 -24.73 0.07
CA HIS A 257 -9.54 -25.30 -0.89
C HIS A 257 -8.97 -25.27 -2.32
N ARG A 258 -9.07 -26.40 -3.04
CA ARG A 258 -8.64 -26.54 -4.45
C ARG A 258 -9.81 -26.43 -5.43
N LEU A 259 -10.92 -25.78 -5.04
CA LEU A 259 -12.09 -25.67 -5.89
C LEU A 259 -11.75 -24.78 -7.08
N GLU A 260 -11.66 -25.41 -8.23
CA GLU A 260 -11.46 -24.71 -9.48
C GLU A 260 -12.70 -23.90 -9.86
N SER A 261 -13.88 -24.41 -9.53
CA SER A 261 -15.13 -23.73 -9.79
C SER A 261 -16.27 -24.12 -8.84
N PHE A 262 -17.23 -23.20 -8.71
CA PHE A 262 -18.52 -23.40 -8.07
C PHE A 262 -19.64 -23.40 -9.10
N HIS A 263 -20.55 -24.36 -9.03
CA HIS A 263 -21.76 -24.34 -9.84
C HIS A 263 -22.87 -23.69 -9.03
N VAL A 264 -23.21 -22.43 -9.32
CA VAL A 264 -24.32 -21.76 -8.64
C VAL A 264 -25.59 -21.89 -9.49
N ARG A 265 -26.66 -22.33 -8.84
CA ARG A 265 -28.01 -22.43 -9.40
C ARG A 265 -28.92 -21.45 -8.68
N VAL A 266 -29.18 -20.32 -9.33
CA VAL A 266 -30.13 -19.34 -8.80
C VAL A 266 -31.53 -19.72 -9.27
N ALA A 267 -32.45 -19.82 -8.33
CA ALA A 267 -33.88 -19.79 -8.60
C ALA A 267 -34.42 -18.47 -8.04
N ILE A 268 -35.53 -18.01 -8.59
CA ILE A 268 -36.27 -16.89 -8.04
C ILE A 268 -37.69 -17.42 -7.93
N ASP A 269 -38.19 -17.51 -6.70
CA ASP A 269 -39.53 -18.02 -6.46
C ASP A 269 -40.51 -16.88 -6.72
N PRO A 270 -41.46 -17.01 -7.67
CA PRO A 270 -42.47 -15.99 -7.87
C PRO A 270 -43.33 -15.91 -6.61
N VAL A 271 -43.18 -14.83 -5.83
CA VAL A 271 -44.13 -14.52 -4.77
C VAL A 271 -45.49 -14.35 -5.43
N THR A 272 -46.50 -15.04 -4.90
CA THR A 272 -47.85 -15.21 -5.46
C THR A 272 -48.68 -13.93 -5.66
N SER A 273 -48.09 -12.73 -5.70
CA SER A 273 -48.90 -11.51 -5.88
C SER A 273 -48.19 -10.25 -6.43
N VAL A 274 -46.93 -10.28 -6.88
CA VAL A 274 -46.28 -9.01 -7.31
C VAL A 274 -45.68 -9.09 -8.71
N ALA A 275 -46.31 -8.36 -9.63
CA ALA A 275 -45.96 -8.20 -11.03
C ALA A 275 -44.76 -7.24 -11.29
N GLU A 276 -43.82 -7.08 -10.35
CA GLU A 276 -42.85 -5.96 -10.39
C GLU A 276 -41.35 -6.31 -10.35
N VAL A 277 -40.95 -7.58 -10.27
CA VAL A 277 -39.52 -7.93 -10.46
C VAL A 277 -39.22 -8.07 -11.96
N ARG A 278 -39.18 -6.94 -12.68
CA ARG A 278 -38.92 -6.92 -14.13
C ARG A 278 -37.47 -7.23 -14.51
N HIS A 279 -36.52 -6.95 -13.61
CA HIS A 279 -35.09 -7.18 -13.83
C HIS A 279 -34.39 -7.42 -12.49
N ALA A 280 -33.68 -8.55 -12.36
CA ALA A 280 -32.75 -8.81 -11.27
C ALA A 280 -31.33 -8.97 -11.81
N THR A 281 -30.31 -8.51 -11.08
CA THR A 281 -28.91 -8.69 -11.50
C THR A 281 -28.15 -9.46 -10.43
N LEU A 282 -27.47 -10.54 -10.81
CA LEU A 282 -26.57 -11.28 -9.93
C LEU A 282 -25.15 -10.74 -10.09
N ARG A 283 -24.53 -10.35 -8.98
CA ARG A 283 -23.14 -9.93 -8.92
C ARG A 283 -22.35 -10.82 -7.98
N ILE A 284 -21.13 -11.16 -8.41
CA ILE A 284 -20.19 -11.97 -7.63
C ILE A 284 -18.90 -11.18 -7.46
N TYR A 285 -18.48 -10.99 -6.21
CA TYR A 285 -17.28 -10.22 -5.89
C TYR A 285 -16.19 -11.10 -5.29
N ARG A 286 -14.93 -10.75 -5.56
CA ARG A 286 -13.73 -11.32 -4.89
C ARG A 286 -13.39 -10.58 -3.60
N ASN A 287 -13.89 -9.36 -3.50
CA ASN A 287 -13.68 -8.42 -2.42
C ASN A 287 -15.05 -8.02 -1.85
N HIS A 288 -15.07 -7.31 -0.72
CA HIS A 288 -16.30 -6.77 -0.18
C HIS A 288 -17.01 -5.87 -1.24
N PRO A 289 -18.34 -6.00 -1.44
CA PRO A 289 -19.06 -5.30 -2.51
C PRO A 289 -18.95 -3.77 -2.42
N ASP A 290 -18.84 -3.24 -1.19
CA ASP A 290 -18.73 -1.80 -0.94
C ASP A 290 -17.32 -1.23 -1.11
N ASN A 291 -16.29 -2.06 -1.31
CA ASN A 291 -14.92 -1.57 -1.43
C ASN A 291 -14.78 -0.54 -2.56
N PHE A 292 -15.42 -0.82 -3.70
CA PHE A 292 -15.32 0.06 -4.86
C PHE A 292 -16.05 1.39 -4.64
N SER A 293 -17.30 1.36 -4.17
CA SER A 293 -18.10 2.57 -3.90
C SER A 293 -17.45 3.44 -2.81
N LEU A 294 -16.96 2.80 -1.74
CA LEU A 294 -16.22 3.48 -0.68
C LEU A 294 -14.94 4.13 -1.21
N THR A 295 -14.12 3.39 -1.98
CA THR A 295 -12.88 3.94 -2.56
C THR A 295 -13.18 5.16 -3.43
N VAL A 296 -14.26 5.14 -4.22
CA VAL A 296 -14.69 6.29 -5.03
C VAL A 296 -15.07 7.47 -4.14
N GLU A 297 -15.86 7.26 -3.08
CA GLU A 297 -16.26 8.32 -2.15
C GLU A 297 -15.05 8.95 -1.44
N LEU A 298 -14.18 8.13 -0.85
CA LEU A 298 -12.97 8.60 -0.18
C LEU A 298 -12.06 9.34 -1.17
N SER A 299 -11.90 8.82 -2.38
CA SER A 299 -11.07 9.45 -3.40
C SER A 299 -11.60 10.82 -3.83
N ARG A 300 -12.92 11.01 -3.94
CA ARG A 300 -13.51 12.33 -4.25
C ARG A 300 -13.11 13.38 -3.23
N VAL A 301 -13.16 13.05 -1.94
CA VAL A 301 -12.77 13.94 -0.84
C VAL A 301 -11.26 14.17 -0.85
N MET A 302 -10.48 13.08 -0.94
CA MET A 302 -9.02 13.15 -0.91
C MET A 302 -8.42 13.78 -2.17
N PHE A 303 -9.16 13.87 -3.28
CA PHE A 303 -8.65 14.56 -4.48
C PHE A 303 -8.50 16.07 -4.24
N CYS A 304 -9.30 16.67 -3.35
CA CYS A 304 -9.12 18.05 -2.92
C CYS A 304 -7.73 18.30 -2.29
N TYR A 305 -7.14 17.27 -1.67
CA TYR A 305 -5.77 17.34 -1.15
C TYR A 305 -4.73 17.58 -2.26
N LEU A 306 -4.92 17.01 -3.46
CA LEU A 306 -4.01 17.22 -4.59
C LEU A 306 -3.97 18.70 -5.02
N PHE A 307 -5.13 19.35 -5.04
CA PHE A 307 -5.24 20.78 -5.34
C PHE A 307 -4.35 21.59 -4.40
N PHE A 308 -4.55 21.44 -3.08
CA PHE A 308 -3.74 22.15 -2.10
C PHE A 308 -2.26 21.78 -2.16
N MET A 309 -1.93 20.50 -2.34
CA MET A 309 -0.53 20.07 -2.37
C MET A 309 0.25 20.62 -3.55
N THR A 310 -0.39 20.85 -4.69
CA THR A 310 0.28 21.48 -5.84
C THR A 310 0.61 22.94 -5.54
N LEU A 311 -0.29 23.64 -4.84
CA LEU A 311 -0.06 25.00 -4.37
C LEU A 311 1.02 25.06 -3.28
N VAL A 312 1.01 24.11 -2.33
CA VAL A 312 2.05 23.95 -1.30
C VAL A 312 3.42 23.75 -1.94
N ALA A 313 3.52 22.94 -3.00
CA ALA A 313 4.78 22.75 -3.73
C ALA A 313 5.30 24.06 -4.35
N HIS A 314 4.41 24.85 -4.97
CA HIS A 314 4.76 26.17 -5.49
C HIS A 314 5.28 27.11 -4.40
N LEU A 315 4.52 27.26 -3.31
CA LEU A 315 4.88 28.13 -2.19
C LEU A 315 6.19 27.68 -1.54
N SER A 316 6.43 26.37 -1.46
CA SER A 316 7.71 25.80 -1.01
C SER A 316 8.86 26.22 -1.92
N GLY A 317 8.68 26.19 -3.25
CA GLY A 317 9.68 26.64 -4.22
C GLY A 317 10.04 28.13 -4.04
N VAL A 318 9.03 28.98 -3.83
CA VAL A 318 9.23 30.41 -3.54
C VAL A 318 10.02 30.59 -2.23
N LEU A 319 9.56 30.01 -1.12
CA LEU A 319 10.20 30.13 0.19
C LEU A 319 11.64 29.60 0.20
N ASN A 320 11.89 28.45 -0.43
CA ASN A 320 13.23 27.89 -0.54
C ASN A 320 14.18 28.84 -1.29
N THR A 321 13.69 29.51 -2.33
CA THR A 321 14.50 30.49 -3.08
C THR A 321 14.73 31.78 -2.28
N LEU A 322 13.77 32.15 -1.42
CA LEU A 322 13.91 33.22 -0.42
C LEU A 322 14.71 32.78 0.83
N ARG A 323 15.29 31.58 0.84
CA ARG A 323 16.07 31.01 1.94
C ARG A 323 15.28 30.72 3.23
N TYR A 324 13.96 30.61 3.15
CA TYR A 324 13.08 30.14 4.22
C TYR A 324 12.84 28.63 4.08
N PHE A 325 13.69 27.83 4.72
CA PHE A 325 13.66 26.37 4.56
C PHE A 325 12.82 25.63 5.61
N ALA A 326 12.53 26.25 6.76
CA ALA A 326 11.89 25.58 7.89
C ALA A 326 10.42 25.25 7.63
N MET A 327 9.60 26.23 7.20
CA MET A 327 8.18 26.02 6.95
C MET A 327 7.90 24.98 5.85
N PRO A 328 8.57 25.02 4.68
CA PRO A 328 8.43 23.95 3.68
C PRO A 328 8.76 22.56 4.22
N ALA A 329 9.81 22.44 5.05
CA ALA A 329 10.20 21.16 5.65
C ALA A 329 9.22 20.69 6.75
N ALA A 330 8.57 21.61 7.45
CA ALA A 330 7.59 21.31 8.50
C ALA A 330 6.18 20.98 7.94
N ALA A 331 5.85 21.37 6.70
CA ALA A 331 4.50 21.20 6.15
C ALA A 331 3.96 19.77 6.31
N PRO A 332 4.72 18.70 6.00
CA PRO A 332 4.24 17.32 6.13
C PRO A 332 3.94 16.89 7.58
N ILE A 333 4.44 17.61 8.60
CA ILE A 333 4.09 17.37 10.01
C ILE A 333 2.60 17.62 10.25
N LEU A 334 2.02 18.66 9.62
CA LEU A 334 0.61 19.00 9.78
C LEU A 334 -0.34 17.87 9.35
N LEU A 335 0.01 17.14 8.28
CA LEU A 335 -0.76 15.98 7.84
C LEU A 335 -0.78 14.89 8.91
N ASN A 336 0.37 14.63 9.53
CA ASN A 336 0.45 13.62 10.57
C ASN A 336 -0.32 14.04 11.81
N ILE A 337 -0.21 15.30 12.24
CA ILE A 337 -0.95 15.83 13.38
C ILE A 337 -2.46 15.69 13.14
N VAL A 338 -2.96 16.14 11.98
CA VAL A 338 -4.41 16.09 11.68
C VAL A 338 -4.93 14.65 11.67
N LEU A 339 -4.21 13.71 11.07
CA LEU A 339 -4.64 12.31 11.02
C LEU A 339 -4.55 11.61 12.37
N VAL A 340 -3.53 11.90 13.18
CA VAL A 340 -3.44 11.39 14.56
C VAL A 340 -4.58 11.97 15.42
N SER A 341 -4.89 13.26 15.28
CA SER A 341 -6.03 13.88 15.96
C SER A 341 -7.37 13.29 15.51
N ALA A 342 -7.52 12.97 14.22
CA ALA A 342 -8.71 12.31 13.69
C ALA A 342 -8.92 10.92 14.31
N LEU A 343 -7.84 10.14 14.46
CA LEU A 343 -7.89 8.86 15.17
C LEU A 343 -8.22 9.03 16.66
N GLY A 344 -7.67 10.07 17.31
CA GLY A 344 -8.02 10.42 18.68
C GLY A 344 -9.52 10.75 18.82
N LEU A 345 -10.09 11.48 17.87
CA LEU A 345 -11.53 11.77 17.84
C LEU A 345 -12.37 10.50 17.65
N ILE A 346 -11.98 9.62 16.72
CA ILE A 346 -12.63 8.32 16.49
C ILE A 346 -12.66 7.50 17.79
N TRP A 347 -11.52 7.44 18.49
CA TRP A 347 -11.41 6.75 19.77
C TRP A 347 -12.30 7.37 20.85
N MET A 348 -12.31 8.70 20.97
CA MET A 348 -13.14 9.41 21.95
C MET A 348 -14.64 9.25 21.70
N MET A 349 -15.05 9.22 20.43
CA MET A 349 -16.47 9.07 20.03
C MET A 349 -16.94 7.61 20.08
N GLY A 350 -16.03 6.64 20.30
CA GLY A 350 -16.36 5.22 20.31
C GLY A 350 -16.87 4.71 18.96
N TRP A 351 -16.48 5.35 17.85
CA TRP A 351 -16.91 4.94 16.53
C TRP A 351 -16.29 3.58 16.18
N GLN A 352 -17.11 2.55 16.18
CA GLN A 352 -16.75 1.19 15.75
C GLN A 352 -17.23 0.87 14.33
N GLY A 353 -17.93 1.81 13.69
CA GLY A 353 -18.39 1.65 12.31
C GLY A 353 -17.24 1.85 11.33
N ASP A 354 -16.82 0.77 10.70
CA ASP A 354 -15.80 0.71 9.64
C ASP A 354 -15.91 1.87 8.63
N LEU A 355 -17.12 2.18 8.16
CA LEU A 355 -17.37 3.21 7.14
C LEU A 355 -17.02 4.64 7.63
N GLU A 356 -17.40 4.98 8.86
CA GLU A 356 -17.20 6.33 9.42
C GLU A 356 -15.72 6.61 9.69
N ILE A 357 -14.96 5.58 10.06
CA ILE A 357 -13.50 5.67 10.25
C ILE A 357 -12.82 6.08 8.95
N GLY A 358 -13.14 5.40 7.84
CA GLY A 358 -12.60 5.71 6.52
C GLY A 358 -12.90 7.15 6.08
N LYS A 359 -14.15 7.58 6.25
CA LYS A 359 -14.60 8.96 5.89
C LYS A 359 -13.90 10.02 6.72
N THR A 360 -13.76 9.79 8.02
CA THR A 360 -13.09 10.71 8.95
C THR A 360 -11.63 10.92 8.58
N LEU A 361 -10.93 9.84 8.26
CA LEU A 361 -9.53 9.91 7.80
C LEU A 361 -9.42 10.62 6.45
N ALA A 362 -10.34 10.37 5.50
CA ALA A 362 -10.34 11.04 4.20
C ALA A 362 -10.55 12.57 4.32
N TRP A 363 -11.50 13.00 5.14
CA TRP A 363 -11.69 14.43 5.46
C TRP A 363 -10.48 15.01 6.20
N GLY A 364 -9.85 14.23 7.08
CA GLY A 364 -8.59 14.60 7.73
C GLY A 364 -7.47 14.88 6.71
N VAL A 365 -7.35 14.08 5.65
CA VAL A 365 -6.38 14.33 4.57
C VAL A 365 -6.69 15.62 3.82
N ALA A 366 -7.96 15.87 3.48
CA ALA A 366 -8.37 17.12 2.81
C ALA A 366 -8.07 18.35 3.69
N LEU A 367 -8.43 18.30 4.98
CA LEU A 367 -8.18 19.35 5.96
C LEU A 367 -6.67 19.61 6.13
N ALA A 368 -5.86 18.55 6.19
CA ALA A 368 -4.41 18.68 6.27
C ALA A 368 -3.82 19.45 5.07
N GLY A 369 -4.30 19.17 3.85
CA GLY A 369 -3.88 19.92 2.66
C GLY A 369 -4.19 21.40 2.77
N LEU A 370 -5.41 21.74 3.20
CA LEU A 370 -5.83 23.13 3.41
C LEU A 370 -4.96 23.83 4.46
N LEU A 371 -4.70 23.18 5.60
CA LEU A 371 -3.87 23.74 6.67
C LEU A 371 -2.41 23.92 6.23
N GLN A 372 -1.86 22.97 5.47
CA GLN A 372 -0.52 23.09 4.88
C GLN A 372 -0.43 24.28 3.92
N PHE A 373 -1.42 24.42 3.05
CA PHE A 373 -1.51 25.55 2.14
C PHE A 373 -1.58 26.88 2.91
N GLY A 374 -2.47 27.00 3.88
CA GLY A 374 -2.61 28.21 4.70
C GLY A 374 -1.33 28.59 5.45
N ALA A 375 -0.63 27.61 6.02
CA ALA A 375 0.62 27.83 6.73
C ALA A 375 1.74 28.38 5.82
N LEU A 376 1.89 27.82 4.61
CA LEU A 376 2.89 28.28 3.66
C LEU A 376 2.50 29.61 3.00
N TRP A 377 1.22 29.82 2.75
CA TRP A 377 0.70 31.06 2.22
C TRP A 377 1.01 32.23 3.16
N PHE A 378 0.77 32.03 4.46
CA PHE A 378 1.09 32.99 5.49
C PHE A 378 2.60 33.24 5.58
N ALA A 379 3.43 32.19 5.51
CA ALA A 379 4.88 32.32 5.50
C ALA A 379 5.39 33.11 4.28
N CYS A 380 4.85 32.86 3.09
CA CYS A 380 5.17 33.64 1.88
C CYS A 380 4.78 35.12 2.04
N SER A 381 3.59 35.38 2.58
CA SER A 381 3.11 36.75 2.82
C SER A 381 4.02 37.51 3.79
N ARG A 382 4.47 36.84 4.87
CA ARG A 382 5.44 37.42 5.82
C ARG A 382 6.84 37.61 5.23
N ALA A 383 7.21 36.83 4.22
CA ALA A 383 8.49 36.95 3.52
C ALA A 383 8.47 38.02 2.41
N GLY A 384 7.41 38.82 2.29
CA GLY A 384 7.27 39.86 1.26
C GLY A 384 6.76 39.34 -0.10
N ALA A 385 6.50 38.04 -0.22
CA ALA A 385 6.00 37.40 -1.44
C ALA A 385 4.53 36.99 -1.27
N SER A 386 3.63 37.96 -1.07
CA SER A 386 2.20 37.66 -1.00
C SER A 386 1.72 37.14 -2.35
N MET A 387 1.17 35.93 -2.36
CA MET A 387 0.54 35.39 -3.57
C MET A 387 -0.86 35.98 -3.66
N VAL A 388 -1.30 36.35 -4.86
CA VAL A 388 -2.66 36.85 -5.10
C VAL A 388 -3.17 36.15 -6.34
N VAL A 389 -4.38 35.62 -6.27
CA VAL A 389 -5.02 34.97 -7.42
C VAL A 389 -5.49 36.05 -8.38
N HIS A 390 -5.02 35.99 -9.61
CA HIS A 390 -5.50 36.83 -10.71
C HIS A 390 -5.82 35.96 -11.94
N LYS A 391 -6.33 36.58 -13.01
CA LYS A 391 -6.53 35.88 -14.28
C LYS A 391 -5.16 35.46 -14.84
N PRO A 392 -4.94 34.18 -15.17
CA PRO A 392 -3.62 33.69 -15.53
C PRO A 392 -3.19 34.25 -16.89
N ILE A 393 -1.94 34.68 -16.98
CA ILE A 393 -1.35 35.23 -18.20
C ILE A 393 -0.45 34.17 -18.80
N TRP A 394 -0.86 33.64 -19.96
CA TRP A 394 -0.08 32.66 -20.73
C TRP A 394 1.07 33.33 -21.46
N ASN A 395 2.15 33.63 -20.74
CA ASN A 395 3.35 34.27 -21.26
C ASN A 395 4.43 33.24 -21.70
N PRO A 396 5.48 33.67 -22.43
CA PRO A 396 6.58 32.79 -22.82
C PRO A 396 7.28 32.11 -21.64
N GLU A 397 7.34 32.77 -20.48
CA GLU A 397 7.98 32.25 -19.27
C GLU A 397 7.23 31.05 -18.69
N LEU A 398 5.91 31.12 -18.63
CA LEU A 398 5.06 30.00 -18.19
C LEU A 398 5.17 28.81 -19.16
N ARG A 399 5.22 29.07 -20.48
CA ARG A 399 5.44 28.01 -21.48
C ARG A 399 6.81 27.36 -21.31
N LYS A 400 7.85 28.16 -21.04
CA LYS A 400 9.20 27.67 -20.77
C LYS A 400 9.24 26.81 -19.51
N LEU A 401 8.56 27.23 -18.43
CA LEU A 401 8.42 26.43 -17.21
C LEU A 401 7.79 25.05 -17.51
N LEU A 402 6.65 25.01 -18.21
CA LEU A 402 5.96 23.76 -18.55
C LEU A 402 6.82 22.85 -19.45
N PHE A 403 7.53 23.42 -20.41
CA PHE A 403 8.46 22.66 -21.27
C PHE A 403 9.61 22.03 -20.46
N LEU A 404 10.20 22.78 -19.53
CA LEU A 404 11.27 22.29 -18.66
C LEU A 404 10.78 21.23 -17.66
N MET A 405 9.51 21.29 -17.24
CA MET A 405 8.92 20.27 -16.38
C MET A 405 8.73 18.93 -17.08
N GLY A 406 8.48 18.91 -18.40
CA GLY A 406 8.13 17.70 -19.17
C GLY A 406 9.04 16.49 -18.91
N PRO A 407 10.37 16.58 -19.14
CA PRO A 407 11.29 15.47 -18.88
C PRO A 407 11.31 15.02 -17.41
N GLY A 408 11.21 15.96 -16.47
CA GLY A 408 11.16 15.67 -15.04
C GLY A 408 9.88 14.92 -14.65
N VAL A 409 8.74 15.28 -15.23
CA VAL A 409 7.44 14.61 -15.02
C VAL A 409 7.51 13.19 -15.54
N ILE A 410 8.11 12.95 -16.71
CA ILE A 410 8.27 11.60 -17.28
C ILE A 410 9.16 10.75 -16.37
N ALA A 411 10.32 11.29 -15.95
CA ALA A 411 11.24 10.57 -15.07
C ALA A 411 10.59 10.23 -13.70
N ALA A 412 9.86 11.19 -13.10
CA ALA A 412 9.14 10.97 -11.85
C ALA A 412 7.94 10.01 -12.04
N GLY A 413 7.28 10.07 -13.19
CA GLY A 413 6.17 9.20 -13.58
C GLY A 413 6.60 7.73 -13.65
N ILE A 414 7.70 7.43 -14.33
CA ILE A 414 8.27 6.07 -14.41
C ILE A 414 8.45 5.47 -13.00
N GLN A 415 8.96 6.25 -12.04
CA GLN A 415 9.14 5.79 -10.67
C GLN A 415 7.82 5.52 -9.93
N GLN A 416 6.76 6.28 -10.24
CA GLN A 416 5.46 6.09 -9.60
C GLN A 416 4.64 4.94 -10.19
N VAL A 417 4.83 4.61 -11.47
CA VAL A 417 4.14 3.48 -12.15
C VAL A 417 4.30 2.20 -11.34
N ASN A 418 5.47 1.99 -10.73
CA ASN A 418 5.75 0.82 -9.91
C ASN A 418 4.75 0.60 -8.75
N LEU A 419 4.45 1.69 -8.03
CA LEU A 419 3.54 1.66 -6.89
C LEU A 419 2.07 1.58 -7.32
N LEU A 420 1.75 2.13 -8.50
CA LEU A 420 0.41 2.05 -9.08
C LEU A 420 0.11 0.62 -9.52
N VAL A 421 0.98 0.01 -10.33
CA VAL A 421 0.74 -1.34 -10.87
C VAL A 421 0.69 -2.38 -9.75
N GLY A 422 1.58 -2.30 -8.76
CA GLY A 422 1.49 -3.16 -7.58
C GLY A 422 0.15 -3.05 -6.83
N GLY A 423 -0.41 -1.83 -6.74
CA GLY A 423 -1.74 -1.59 -6.16
C GLY A 423 -2.88 -2.16 -7.00
N VAL A 424 -2.80 -2.02 -8.34
CA VAL A 424 -3.77 -2.59 -9.28
C VAL A 424 -3.81 -4.11 -9.16
N ILE A 425 -2.65 -4.77 -9.16
CA ILE A 425 -2.57 -6.24 -9.01
C ILE A 425 -3.06 -6.66 -7.61
N ALA A 426 -2.66 -5.95 -6.56
CA ALA A 426 -3.11 -6.22 -5.20
C ALA A 426 -4.63 -6.08 -5.04
N SER A 427 -5.29 -5.18 -5.79
CA SER A 427 -6.75 -5.00 -5.70
C SER A 427 -7.56 -6.27 -6.01
N PHE A 428 -6.97 -7.28 -6.65
CA PHE A 428 -7.61 -8.57 -6.92
C PHE A 428 -7.62 -9.53 -5.73
N GLN A 429 -7.04 -9.15 -4.59
CA GLN A 429 -7.02 -9.91 -3.34
C GLN A 429 -7.43 -8.99 -2.17
N GLN A 430 -8.42 -9.41 -1.40
CA GLN A 430 -8.91 -8.67 -0.23
C GLN A 430 -7.79 -8.47 0.81
N GLY A 431 -7.61 -7.23 1.25
CA GLY A 431 -6.64 -6.82 2.27
C GLY A 431 -5.20 -6.70 1.76
N ALA A 432 -4.94 -7.05 0.51
CA ALA A 432 -3.58 -7.05 -0.03
C ALA A 432 -3.00 -5.63 -0.19
N ILE A 433 -3.84 -4.62 -0.46
CA ILE A 433 -3.37 -3.24 -0.67
C ILE A 433 -2.80 -2.66 0.62
N SER A 434 -3.53 -2.80 1.73
CA SER A 434 -3.15 -2.34 3.06
C SER A 434 -2.04 -3.18 3.67
N THR A 435 -2.09 -4.52 3.55
CA THR A 435 -0.99 -5.43 3.94
C THR A 435 0.34 -5.01 3.32
N LEU A 436 0.37 -4.81 2.00
CA LEU A 436 1.58 -4.35 1.29
C LEU A 436 2.01 -2.96 1.72
N TYR A 437 1.04 -2.06 1.98
CA TYR A 437 1.34 -0.72 2.44
C TYR A 437 2.06 -0.76 3.80
N TYR A 438 1.54 -1.48 4.80
CA TYR A 438 2.15 -1.55 6.13
C TYR A 438 3.53 -2.22 6.11
N ALA A 439 3.69 -3.31 5.37
CA ALA A 439 4.98 -3.97 5.18
C ALA A 439 6.02 -3.04 4.55
N ASP A 440 5.66 -2.30 3.49
CA ASP A 440 6.56 -1.36 2.83
C ASP A 440 6.93 -0.17 3.74
N ARG A 441 6.04 0.24 4.68
CA ARG A 441 6.37 1.31 5.66
C ARG A 441 7.53 0.92 6.57
N ILE A 442 7.57 -0.32 7.06
CA ILE A 442 8.69 -0.82 7.86
C ILE A 442 9.96 -0.83 7.01
N ASN A 443 9.89 -1.36 5.78
CA ASN A 443 11.03 -1.43 4.85
C ASN A 443 11.57 -0.03 4.45
N GLN A 444 10.72 1.00 4.43
CA GLN A 444 11.14 2.37 4.13
C GLN A 444 11.98 3.02 5.25
N LEU A 445 11.94 2.51 6.49
CA LEU A 445 12.69 3.11 7.60
C LEU A 445 14.21 3.05 7.38
N PRO A 446 14.85 1.88 7.15
CA PRO A 446 16.29 1.83 6.87
C PRO A 446 16.63 2.47 5.53
N LEU A 447 15.78 2.30 4.51
CA LEU A 447 15.98 2.88 3.19
C LEU A 447 16.05 4.41 3.23
N GLY A 448 15.15 5.04 3.99
CA GLY A 448 15.08 6.48 4.15
C GLY A 448 16.28 7.04 4.90
N MET A 449 16.77 6.35 5.93
CA MET A 449 17.93 6.79 6.70
C MET A 449 19.25 6.59 5.94
N ILE A 450 19.48 5.39 5.41
CA ILE A 450 20.77 5.01 4.82
C ILE A 450 20.89 5.53 3.39
N GLY A 451 19.85 5.31 2.56
CA GLY A 451 19.89 5.64 1.14
C GLY A 451 19.96 7.14 0.88
N ILE A 452 19.22 7.96 1.65
CA ILE A 452 19.25 9.41 1.52
C ILE A 452 20.60 9.96 2.00
N ALA A 453 21.09 9.50 3.15
CA ALA A 453 22.38 9.95 3.68
C ALA A 453 23.53 9.67 2.71
N LEU A 454 23.63 8.44 2.19
CA LEU A 454 24.67 8.07 1.23
C LEU A 454 24.54 8.84 -0.09
N GLY A 455 23.33 8.99 -0.65
CA GLY A 455 23.13 9.74 -1.89
C GLY A 455 23.54 11.21 -1.79
N VAL A 456 23.21 11.87 -0.67
CA VAL A 456 23.54 13.28 -0.41
C VAL A 456 25.05 13.47 -0.21
N VAL A 457 25.72 12.54 0.46
CA VAL A 457 27.16 12.63 0.75
C VAL A 457 28.00 12.28 -0.48
N LEU A 458 27.61 11.25 -1.25
CA LEU A 458 28.42 10.74 -2.35
C LEU A 458 28.43 11.67 -3.57
N LEU A 459 27.30 12.29 -3.93
CA LEU A 459 27.22 13.08 -5.17
C LEU A 459 28.21 14.27 -5.21
N PRO A 460 28.30 15.13 -4.19
CA PRO A 460 29.28 16.22 -4.18
C PRO A 460 30.72 15.71 -4.19
N GLU A 461 30.98 14.59 -3.49
CA GLU A 461 32.32 14.01 -3.40
C GLU A 461 32.80 13.46 -4.74
N VAL A 462 31.96 12.65 -5.41
CA VAL A 462 32.25 12.05 -6.71
C VAL A 462 32.40 13.13 -7.78
N THR A 463 31.50 14.11 -7.80
CA THR A 463 31.57 15.25 -8.73
C THR A 463 32.87 16.04 -8.58
N ARG A 464 33.29 16.31 -7.34
CA ARG A 464 34.54 17.03 -7.07
C ARG A 464 35.77 16.25 -7.56
N ARG A 465 35.82 14.93 -7.32
CA ARG A 465 36.94 14.07 -7.74
C ARG A 465 37.02 13.95 -9.26
N LEU A 466 35.89 13.74 -9.94
CA LEU A 466 35.82 13.70 -11.40
C LEU A 466 36.23 15.02 -12.06
N ARG A 467 35.73 16.16 -11.56
CA ARG A 467 36.15 17.48 -12.06
C ARG A 467 37.65 17.76 -11.90
N SER A 468 38.28 17.15 -10.91
CA SER A 468 39.73 17.22 -10.71
C SER A 468 40.54 16.16 -11.48
N GLY A 469 39.92 15.43 -12.42
CA GLY A 469 40.60 14.39 -13.22
C GLY A 469 40.94 13.11 -12.45
N ARG A 470 40.47 12.96 -11.21
CA ARG A 470 40.81 11.82 -10.32
C ARG A 470 39.75 10.73 -10.40
N GLU A 471 39.65 10.10 -11.56
CA GLU A 471 38.62 9.10 -11.85
C GLU A 471 38.70 7.86 -10.96
N SER A 472 39.90 7.31 -10.73
CA SER A 472 40.08 6.16 -9.85
C SER A 472 39.63 6.45 -8.42
N GLU A 473 39.94 7.64 -7.90
CA GLU A 473 39.50 8.07 -6.57
C GLU A 473 37.97 8.22 -6.49
N ALA A 474 37.32 8.64 -7.57
CA ALA A 474 35.87 8.76 -7.66
C ALA A 474 35.21 7.38 -7.66
N ALA A 475 35.74 6.44 -8.44
CA ALA A 475 35.30 5.04 -8.45
C ALA A 475 35.45 4.38 -7.07
N ASP A 476 36.55 4.65 -6.36
CA ASP A 476 36.75 4.15 -5.00
C ASP A 476 35.76 4.73 -3.99
N SER A 477 35.32 5.98 -4.16
CA SER A 477 34.27 6.55 -3.30
C SER A 477 32.93 5.88 -3.52
N ILE A 478 32.58 5.53 -4.76
CA ILE A 478 31.37 4.72 -5.04
C ILE A 478 31.50 3.33 -4.38
N LEU A 479 32.64 2.66 -4.52
CA LEU A 479 32.88 1.35 -3.89
C LEU A 479 32.77 1.39 -2.36
N ARG A 480 33.36 2.41 -1.72
CA ARG A 480 33.19 2.63 -0.27
C ARG A 480 31.73 2.87 0.10
N GLY A 481 31.01 3.65 -0.72
CA GLY A 481 29.58 3.84 -0.57
C GLY A 481 28.79 2.53 -0.64
N MET A 482 29.15 1.64 -1.57
CA MET A 482 28.55 0.31 -1.69
C MET A 482 28.86 -0.58 -0.47
N GLU A 483 30.11 -0.56 0.00
CA GLU A 483 30.52 -1.27 1.22
C GLU A 483 29.73 -0.79 2.44
N LEU A 484 29.60 0.52 2.65
CA LEU A 484 28.81 1.10 3.74
C LEU A 484 27.32 0.77 3.61
N ALA A 485 26.77 0.83 2.40
CA ALA A 485 25.38 0.45 2.13
C ALA A 485 25.12 -1.02 2.51
N MET A 486 25.95 -1.94 2.02
CA MET A 486 25.81 -3.38 2.28
C MET A 486 26.04 -3.70 3.76
N LEU A 487 27.02 -3.04 4.39
CA LEU A 487 27.33 -3.22 5.81
C LEU A 487 26.11 -2.92 6.70
N LEU A 488 25.29 -1.93 6.35
CA LEU A 488 24.12 -1.52 7.14
C LEU A 488 22.83 -2.23 6.71
N THR A 489 22.67 -2.52 5.41
CA THR A 489 21.40 -3.04 4.87
C THR A 489 21.29 -4.56 4.92
N LEU A 490 22.38 -5.31 4.75
CA LEU A 490 22.36 -6.77 4.87
C LEU A 490 21.88 -7.27 6.23
N PRO A 491 22.42 -6.80 7.38
CA PRO A 491 21.93 -7.26 8.68
C PRO A 491 20.48 -6.83 8.93
N ALA A 492 20.09 -5.64 8.48
CA ALA A 492 18.71 -5.17 8.61
C ALA A 492 17.75 -6.05 7.78
N ALA A 493 18.11 -6.39 6.55
CA ALA A 493 17.34 -7.28 5.68
C ALA A 493 17.19 -8.67 6.30
N VAL A 494 18.29 -9.27 6.78
CA VAL A 494 18.25 -10.59 7.41
C VAL A 494 17.40 -10.57 8.69
N ALA A 495 17.57 -9.57 9.55
CA ALA A 495 16.74 -9.44 10.75
C ALA A 495 15.26 -9.32 10.38
N MET A 496 14.89 -8.45 9.42
CA MET A 496 13.51 -8.31 8.95
C MET A 496 12.95 -9.61 8.37
N ILE A 497 13.75 -10.41 7.67
CA ILE A 497 13.31 -11.71 7.14
C ILE A 497 13.09 -12.73 8.27
N VAL A 498 13.95 -12.73 9.28
CA VAL A 498 13.95 -13.77 10.32
C VAL A 498 12.89 -13.51 11.40
N ILE A 499 12.68 -12.26 11.80
CA ILE A 499 11.72 -11.86 12.85
C ILE A 499 10.59 -10.98 12.30
N HIS A 500 10.14 -11.22 11.07
CA HIS A 500 9.10 -10.43 10.42
C HIS A 500 7.79 -10.39 11.22
N GLU A 501 7.29 -11.54 11.69
CA GLU A 501 6.06 -11.63 12.48
C GLU A 501 6.19 -10.88 13.83
N PRO A 502 7.21 -11.13 14.67
CA PRO A 502 7.42 -10.34 15.89
C PRO A 502 7.52 -8.84 15.65
N LEU A 503 8.22 -8.41 14.59
CA LEU A 503 8.35 -7.00 14.25
C LEU A 503 7.00 -6.37 13.89
N VAL A 504 6.22 -7.04 13.04
CA VAL A 504 4.90 -6.57 12.63
C VAL A 504 3.94 -6.60 13.82
N GLY A 505 3.90 -7.69 14.60
CA GLY A 505 3.04 -7.84 15.76
C GLY A 505 3.34 -6.80 16.84
N GLY A 506 4.61 -6.61 17.18
CA GLY A 506 5.00 -5.59 18.16
C GLY A 506 4.73 -4.16 17.71
N LEU A 507 4.65 -3.88 16.42
CA LEU A 507 4.34 -2.54 15.90
C LEU A 507 2.85 -2.31 15.69
N PHE A 508 2.18 -3.22 14.99
CA PHE A 508 0.85 -2.99 14.40
C PHE A 508 -0.29 -3.74 15.07
N GLU A 509 -0.02 -4.81 15.82
CA GLU A 509 -1.08 -5.58 16.46
C GLU A 509 -1.89 -4.70 17.42
N GLY A 510 -3.21 -4.82 17.33
CA GLY A 510 -4.14 -3.91 18.00
C GLY A 510 -5.58 -4.41 17.92
N ALA A 511 -6.52 -3.49 18.14
CA ALA A 511 -7.95 -3.83 18.20
C ALA A 511 -8.47 -4.42 16.89
N SER A 512 -8.04 -3.88 15.76
CA SER A 512 -8.53 -4.26 14.43
C SER A 512 -7.47 -4.97 13.57
N PHE A 513 -6.23 -5.08 14.06
CA PHE A 513 -5.11 -5.72 13.37
C PHE A 513 -4.75 -7.01 14.11
N ASP A 514 -5.26 -8.13 13.61
CA ASP A 514 -5.22 -9.42 14.27
C ASP A 514 -3.95 -10.24 13.92
N ALA A 515 -3.88 -11.48 14.42
CA ALA A 515 -2.74 -12.37 14.18
C ALA A 515 -2.62 -12.80 12.70
N GLU A 516 -3.72 -12.87 11.95
CA GLU A 516 -3.68 -13.20 10.52
C GLU A 516 -3.09 -12.02 9.73
N ASP A 517 -3.48 -10.79 10.08
CA ASP A 517 -2.91 -9.56 9.54
C ASP A 517 -1.41 -9.45 9.84
N VAL A 518 -0.98 -9.85 11.05
CA VAL A 518 0.43 -9.92 11.43
C VAL A 518 1.20 -10.90 10.53
N SER A 519 0.68 -12.11 10.32
CA SER A 519 1.37 -13.11 9.50
C SER A 519 1.46 -12.67 8.03
N LYS A 520 0.35 -12.24 7.42
CA LYS A 520 0.33 -11.75 6.03
C LYS A 520 1.28 -10.58 5.81
N THR A 521 1.22 -9.58 6.70
CA THR A 521 2.09 -8.40 6.61
C THR A 521 3.55 -8.75 6.87
N GLY A 522 3.81 -9.71 7.75
CA GLY A 522 5.14 -10.24 8.03
C GLY A 522 5.77 -10.88 6.79
N TRP A 523 5.07 -11.78 6.10
CA TRP A 523 5.59 -12.39 4.88
C TRP A 523 5.80 -11.38 3.74
N ALA A 524 4.92 -10.38 3.63
CA ALA A 524 5.14 -9.25 2.71
C ALA A 524 6.42 -8.47 3.05
N LEU A 525 6.66 -8.21 4.36
CA LEU A 525 7.86 -7.53 4.84
C LEU A 525 9.12 -8.34 4.50
N ALA A 526 9.12 -9.66 4.72
CA ALA A 526 10.23 -10.53 4.35
C ALA A 526 10.52 -10.46 2.84
N GLY A 527 9.48 -10.44 2.00
CA GLY A 527 9.60 -10.24 0.56
C GLY A 527 10.25 -8.90 0.17
N PHE A 528 9.82 -7.80 0.80
CA PHE A 528 10.44 -6.49 0.57
C PHE A 528 11.89 -6.40 1.07
N ALA A 529 12.18 -7.02 2.23
CA ALA A 529 13.48 -6.99 2.88
C ALA A 529 14.59 -7.63 2.02
N LEU A 530 14.26 -8.64 1.20
CA LEU A 530 15.19 -9.19 0.20
C LEU A 530 15.69 -8.14 -0.81
N GLY A 531 14.90 -7.10 -1.06
CA GLY A 531 15.24 -5.98 -1.94
C GLY A 531 15.97 -4.84 -1.23
N LEU A 532 16.00 -4.80 0.12
CA LEU A 532 16.50 -3.67 0.90
C LEU A 532 17.93 -3.25 0.53
N PRO A 533 18.92 -4.17 0.42
CA PRO A 533 20.26 -3.80 -0.01
C PRO A 533 20.26 -3.25 -1.45
N GLY A 534 19.45 -3.84 -2.33
CA GLY A 534 19.30 -3.39 -3.71
C GLY A 534 18.76 -1.96 -3.82
N TYR A 535 17.70 -1.62 -3.07
CA TYR A 535 17.11 -0.27 -3.06
C TYR A 535 18.13 0.80 -2.66
N VAL A 536 18.99 0.51 -1.68
CA VAL A 536 20.05 1.44 -1.24
C VAL A 536 21.19 1.50 -2.25
N LEU A 537 21.61 0.36 -2.82
CA LEU A 537 22.65 0.34 -3.85
C LEU A 537 22.28 1.15 -5.08
N ILE A 538 21.01 1.14 -5.52
CA ILE A 538 20.53 2.02 -6.60
C ILE A 538 20.86 3.49 -6.29
N LYS A 539 20.63 3.94 -5.04
CA LYS A 539 20.92 5.32 -4.60
C LYS A 539 22.42 5.63 -4.54
N VAL A 540 23.25 4.62 -4.26
CA VAL A 540 24.71 4.75 -4.24
C VAL A 540 25.31 4.82 -5.65
N LEU A 541 24.73 4.08 -6.61
CA LEU A 541 25.23 4.01 -7.98
C LEU A 541 24.80 5.22 -8.84
N GLN A 542 23.60 5.76 -8.62
CA GLN A 542 23.07 6.91 -9.36
C GLN A 542 24.02 8.14 -9.43
N PRO A 543 24.70 8.56 -8.35
CA PRO A 543 25.67 9.65 -8.38
C PRO A 543 26.78 9.51 -9.43
N ALA A 544 27.24 8.30 -9.75
CA ALA A 544 28.28 8.09 -10.77
C ALA A 544 27.82 8.52 -12.16
N TYR A 545 26.54 8.34 -12.47
CA TYR A 545 25.94 8.75 -13.74
C TYR A 545 25.73 10.25 -13.81
N PHE A 546 25.17 10.84 -12.75
CA PHE A 546 24.90 12.28 -12.72
C PHE A 546 26.17 13.12 -12.72
N ALA A 547 27.22 12.67 -12.02
CA ALA A 547 28.51 13.34 -12.02
C ALA A 547 29.24 13.25 -13.38
N ARG A 548 28.84 12.32 -14.26
CA ARG A 548 29.29 12.18 -15.65
C ARG A 548 28.28 12.76 -16.67
N GLU A 549 27.34 13.58 -16.21
CA GLU A 549 26.29 14.23 -17.02
C GLU A 549 25.36 13.26 -17.78
N ASN A 550 25.37 11.97 -17.43
CA ASN A 550 24.48 10.97 -18.01
C ASN A 550 23.20 10.83 -17.19
N THR A 551 22.18 11.61 -17.54
CA THR A 551 20.86 11.54 -16.90
C THR A 551 19.91 10.55 -17.58
N LYS A 552 20.11 10.26 -18.86
CA LYS A 552 19.25 9.37 -19.66
C LYS A 552 19.44 7.90 -19.32
N GLY A 553 20.68 7.46 -19.08
CA GLY A 553 21.01 6.05 -18.80
C GLY A 553 20.23 5.48 -17.61
N PRO A 554 20.33 6.08 -16.40
CA PRO A 554 19.58 5.63 -15.23
C PRO A 554 18.06 5.63 -15.43
N MET A 555 17.52 6.58 -16.22
CA MET A 555 16.08 6.65 -16.50
C MET A 555 15.61 5.46 -17.34
N VAL A 556 16.36 5.09 -18.39
CA VAL A 556 16.04 3.93 -19.22
C VAL A 556 16.14 2.63 -18.43
N MET A 557 17.21 2.48 -17.63
CA MET A 557 17.41 1.31 -16.76
C MET A 557 16.30 1.17 -15.72
N ALA A 558 15.83 2.28 -15.16
CA ALA A 558 14.66 2.29 -14.29
C ALA A 558 13.38 1.87 -15.02
N GLY A 559 13.19 2.29 -16.28
CA GLY A 559 12.07 1.83 -17.11
C GLY A 559 12.09 0.32 -17.34
N VAL A 560 13.26 -0.26 -17.63
CA VAL A 560 13.44 -1.72 -17.74
C VAL A 560 13.12 -2.41 -16.41
N ALA A 561 13.59 -1.87 -15.29
CA ALA A 561 13.31 -2.42 -13.96
C ALA A 561 11.80 -2.39 -13.65
N VAL A 562 11.07 -1.34 -14.03
CA VAL A 562 9.61 -1.28 -13.89
C VAL A 562 8.94 -2.37 -14.73
N ALA A 563 9.34 -2.55 -15.99
CA ALA A 563 8.80 -3.62 -16.84
C ALA A 563 9.02 -5.00 -16.22
N VAL A 564 10.23 -5.27 -15.71
CA VAL A 564 10.55 -6.50 -14.97
C VAL A 564 9.66 -6.65 -13.74
N ASN A 565 9.44 -5.59 -12.96
CA ASN A 565 8.57 -5.69 -11.79
C ASN A 565 7.14 -6.05 -12.18
N ILE A 566 6.59 -5.43 -13.23
CA ILE A 566 5.23 -5.71 -13.69
C ILE A 566 5.09 -7.18 -14.11
N ILE A 567 6.03 -7.67 -14.92
CA ILE A 567 6.02 -9.06 -15.41
C ILE A 567 6.16 -10.04 -14.24
N CYS A 568 7.17 -9.84 -13.38
CA CYS A 568 7.37 -10.70 -12.21
C CYS A 568 6.19 -10.62 -11.23
N SER A 569 5.59 -9.46 -11.03
CA SER A 569 4.43 -9.28 -10.16
C SER A 569 3.25 -10.09 -10.68
N LEU A 570 2.95 -10.03 -11.98
CA LEU A 570 1.86 -10.81 -12.58
C LEU A 570 2.10 -12.33 -12.47
N ILE A 571 3.35 -12.78 -12.70
CA ILE A 571 3.70 -14.21 -12.60
C ILE A 571 3.64 -14.68 -11.15
N LEU A 572 4.35 -14.02 -10.24
CA LEU A 572 4.48 -14.44 -8.84
C LEU A 572 3.17 -14.26 -8.06
N PHE A 573 2.39 -13.21 -8.34
CA PHE A 573 1.06 -13.04 -7.75
C PHE A 573 0.17 -14.23 -8.09
N ASN A 574 0.04 -14.59 -9.37
CA ASN A 574 -0.81 -15.71 -9.78
C ASN A 574 -0.27 -17.07 -9.29
N LEU A 575 1.05 -17.22 -9.18
CA LEU A 575 1.68 -18.44 -8.68
C LEU A 575 1.47 -18.64 -7.17
N LEU A 576 1.57 -17.59 -6.37
CA LEU A 576 1.50 -17.65 -4.90
C LEU A 576 0.09 -17.41 -4.34
N ARG A 577 -0.81 -16.83 -5.14
CA ARG A 577 -2.20 -16.55 -4.74
C ARG A 577 -2.99 -17.78 -4.27
N PRO A 578 -2.85 -19.00 -4.86
CA PRO A 578 -3.57 -20.18 -4.38
C PRO A 578 -3.29 -20.52 -2.92
N GLY A 579 -2.09 -20.21 -2.41
CA GLY A 579 -1.75 -20.37 -0.99
C GLY A 579 -2.06 -19.15 -0.11
N GLY A 580 -2.82 -18.16 -0.61
CA GLY A 580 -3.10 -16.91 0.12
C GLY A 580 -1.98 -15.86 0.11
N TYR A 581 -0.79 -16.20 -0.39
CA TYR A 581 0.41 -15.35 -0.39
C TYR A 581 0.60 -14.54 -1.69
N GLY A 582 -0.46 -14.27 -2.46
CA GLY A 582 -0.37 -13.53 -3.72
C GLY A 582 0.30 -12.16 -3.55
N HIS A 583 -0.05 -11.44 -2.48
CA HIS A 583 0.58 -10.17 -2.10
C HIS A 583 2.10 -10.30 -1.87
N VAL A 584 2.59 -11.41 -1.30
CA VAL A 584 4.04 -11.66 -1.12
C VAL A 584 4.76 -11.70 -2.48
N GLY A 585 4.10 -12.25 -3.51
CA GLY A 585 4.61 -12.24 -4.88
C GLY A 585 4.91 -10.85 -5.43
N ILE A 586 4.09 -9.85 -5.09
CA ILE A 586 4.29 -8.45 -5.48
C ILE A 586 5.51 -7.85 -4.75
N ALA A 587 5.68 -8.16 -3.47
CA ALA A 587 6.84 -7.72 -2.69
C ALA A 587 8.14 -8.32 -3.24
N LEU A 588 8.15 -9.63 -3.55
CA LEU A 588 9.27 -10.34 -4.16
C LEU A 588 9.63 -9.78 -5.55
N ALA A 589 8.62 -9.52 -6.39
CA ALA A 589 8.83 -8.93 -7.70
C ALA A 589 9.51 -7.55 -7.60
N THR A 590 9.12 -6.76 -6.59
CA THR A 590 9.73 -5.45 -6.33
C THR A 590 11.20 -5.59 -5.91
N ALA A 591 11.52 -6.60 -5.09
CA ALA A 591 12.89 -6.92 -4.70
C ALA A 591 13.75 -7.39 -5.90
N ILE A 592 13.21 -8.29 -6.75
CA ILE A 592 13.88 -8.77 -7.96
C ILE A 592 14.18 -7.60 -8.91
N SER A 593 13.18 -6.75 -9.16
CA SER A 593 13.32 -5.54 -9.98
C SER A 593 14.44 -4.62 -9.47
N ALA A 594 14.57 -4.45 -8.16
CA ALA A 594 15.64 -3.65 -7.57
C ALA A 594 17.03 -4.22 -7.86
N TRP A 595 17.21 -5.54 -7.68
CA TRP A 595 18.48 -6.20 -8.00
C TRP A 595 18.82 -6.16 -9.50
N VAL A 596 17.83 -6.33 -10.37
CA VAL A 596 18.01 -6.14 -11.81
C VAL A 596 18.47 -4.71 -12.10
N ASN A 597 17.86 -3.70 -11.48
CA ASN A 597 18.27 -2.30 -11.66
C ASN A 597 19.71 -2.06 -11.16
N VAL A 598 20.11 -2.64 -10.02
CA VAL A 598 21.50 -2.59 -9.54
C VAL A 598 22.46 -3.16 -10.58
N VAL A 599 22.14 -4.32 -11.17
CA VAL A 599 22.99 -4.95 -12.19
C VAL A 599 23.07 -4.09 -13.45
N LEU A 600 21.95 -3.50 -13.90
CA LEU A 600 21.91 -2.60 -15.05
C LEU A 600 22.75 -1.35 -14.82
N LEU A 601 22.61 -0.70 -13.65
CA LEU A 601 23.41 0.46 -13.25
C LEU A 601 24.89 0.11 -13.05
N TRP A 602 25.21 -1.09 -12.58
CA TRP A 602 26.61 -1.48 -12.42
C TRP A 602 27.26 -1.74 -13.78
N ARG A 603 26.58 -2.47 -14.67
CA ARG A 603 27.09 -2.78 -16.02
C ARG A 603 27.16 -1.55 -16.91
N GLY A 604 26.15 -0.69 -16.90
CA GLY A 604 26.10 0.51 -17.74
C GLY A 604 27.06 1.64 -17.32
N MET A 605 27.89 1.43 -16.29
CA MET A 605 29.01 2.31 -15.97
C MET A 605 30.26 1.99 -16.81
N ASP A 606 30.20 0.97 -17.67
CA ASP A 606 31.25 0.57 -18.62
C ASP A 606 32.62 0.35 -17.97
N GLY A 607 32.63 -0.32 -16.81
CA GLY A 607 33.86 -0.65 -16.10
C GLY A 607 34.48 0.50 -15.33
N PHE A 608 33.80 1.65 -15.17
CA PHE A 608 34.23 2.74 -14.29
C PHE A 608 34.42 2.26 -12.84
N VAL A 609 33.52 1.39 -12.36
CA VAL A 609 33.63 0.74 -11.05
C VAL A 609 34.03 -0.73 -11.22
N LYS A 610 35.28 -1.05 -10.93
CA LYS A 610 35.81 -2.42 -10.92
C LYS A 610 35.87 -2.95 -9.49
N ILE A 611 35.18 -4.06 -9.23
CA ILE A 611 35.20 -4.73 -7.93
C ILE A 611 36.33 -5.76 -7.95
N SER A 612 37.36 -5.54 -7.12
CA SER A 612 38.46 -6.49 -6.97
C SER A 612 38.00 -7.77 -6.23
N GLY A 613 38.76 -8.86 -6.38
CA GLY A 613 38.48 -10.12 -5.68
C GLY A 613 38.48 -9.98 -4.15
N GLU A 614 39.29 -9.08 -3.60
CA GLU A 614 39.28 -8.77 -2.15
C GLU A 614 37.97 -8.10 -1.72
N LYS A 615 37.46 -7.13 -2.50
CA LYS A 615 36.19 -6.45 -2.22
C LYS A 615 35.01 -7.43 -2.29
N TRP A 616 35.02 -8.37 -3.24
CA TRP A 616 34.05 -9.48 -3.27
C TRP A 616 34.08 -10.35 -2.01
N LYS A 617 35.28 -10.71 -1.53
CA LYS A 617 35.43 -11.44 -0.26
C LYS A 617 34.86 -10.65 0.92
N ARG A 618 34.99 -9.32 0.95
CA ARG A 618 34.40 -8.47 1.99
C ARG A 618 32.87 -8.50 1.95
N PHE A 619 32.25 -8.35 0.78
CA PHE A 619 30.78 -8.47 0.65
C PHE A 619 30.28 -9.85 1.10
N PHE A 620 30.99 -10.91 0.73
CA PHE A 620 30.65 -12.27 1.16
C PHE A 620 30.74 -12.43 2.69
N ARG A 621 31.78 -11.89 3.33
CA ARG A 621 31.91 -11.89 4.80
C ARG A 621 30.81 -11.06 5.47
N MET A 622 30.41 -9.92 4.91
CA MET A 622 29.26 -9.15 5.42
C MET A 622 27.99 -10.01 5.40
N PHE A 623 27.73 -10.67 4.27
CA PHE A 623 26.59 -11.58 4.12
C PHE A 623 26.63 -12.71 5.14
N LEU A 624 27.77 -13.40 5.30
CA LEU A 624 27.91 -14.48 6.27
C LEU A 624 27.73 -13.99 7.72
N SER A 625 28.31 -12.84 8.09
CA SER A 625 28.09 -12.21 9.40
C SER A 625 26.60 -11.91 9.64
N SER A 626 25.89 -11.43 8.62
CA SER A 626 24.45 -11.18 8.71
C SER A 626 23.66 -12.48 8.87
N VAL A 627 23.99 -13.55 8.16
CA VAL A 627 23.32 -14.85 8.32
C VAL A 627 23.52 -15.42 9.72
N VAL A 628 24.75 -15.39 10.25
CA VAL A 628 25.04 -15.86 11.61
C VAL A 628 24.30 -15.02 12.65
N MET A 629 24.26 -13.70 12.48
CA MET A 629 23.45 -12.83 13.33
C MET A 629 21.95 -13.13 13.22
N GLY A 630 21.45 -13.43 12.02
CA GLY A 630 20.08 -13.88 11.80
C GLY A 630 19.73 -15.12 12.63
N GLY A 631 20.60 -16.12 12.65
CA GLY A 631 20.41 -17.30 13.50
C GLY A 631 20.31 -16.96 15.00
N ALA A 632 21.14 -16.04 15.49
CA ALA A 632 21.08 -15.61 16.89
C ALA A 632 19.82 -14.79 17.20
N VAL A 633 19.41 -13.92 16.28
CA VAL A 633 18.17 -13.14 16.39
C VAL A 633 16.95 -14.04 16.39
N TRP A 634 16.95 -15.10 15.57
CA TRP A 634 15.91 -16.13 15.58
C TRP A 634 15.83 -16.84 16.94
N LEU A 635 16.97 -17.31 17.46
CA LEU A 635 17.04 -17.96 18.77
C LEU A 635 16.57 -17.03 19.90
N ALA A 636 16.93 -15.74 19.85
CA ALA A 636 16.46 -14.75 20.79
C ALA A 636 14.94 -14.53 20.68
N GLY A 637 14.39 -14.57 19.46
CA GLY A 637 12.94 -14.55 19.22
C GLY A 637 12.24 -15.73 19.87
N VAL A 638 12.73 -16.95 19.66
CA VAL A 638 12.19 -18.17 20.29
C VAL A 638 12.29 -18.09 21.82
N ALA A 639 13.41 -17.62 22.36
CA ALA A 639 13.60 -17.51 23.81
C ALA A 639 12.69 -16.45 24.47
N LEU A 640 12.32 -15.40 23.73
CA LEU A 640 11.48 -14.30 24.20
C LEU A 640 10.02 -14.42 23.73
N ASP A 641 9.62 -15.54 23.13
CA ASP A 641 8.27 -15.79 22.64
C ASP A 641 7.16 -15.47 23.67
N PRO A 642 7.28 -15.86 24.96
CA PRO A 642 6.26 -15.52 25.96
C PRO A 642 6.09 -14.00 26.19
N TRP A 643 7.13 -13.20 25.94
CA TRP A 643 7.06 -11.75 26.03
C TRP A 643 6.56 -11.14 24.72
N LEU A 644 6.81 -11.79 23.58
CA LEU A 644 6.30 -11.40 22.27
C LEU A 644 4.80 -11.66 22.12
N SER A 645 4.25 -12.63 22.85
CA SER A 645 2.79 -12.86 22.96
C SER A 645 2.12 -12.07 24.09
N GLY A 646 2.89 -11.30 24.86
CA GLY A 646 2.42 -10.57 26.03
C GLY A 646 1.78 -9.22 25.73
N THR A 647 1.75 -8.36 26.75
CA THR A 647 1.30 -6.96 26.63
C THR A 647 2.18 -6.17 25.65
N GLN A 648 1.62 -5.08 25.11
CA GLN A 648 2.32 -4.22 24.17
C GLN A 648 3.71 -3.75 24.66
N TRP A 649 3.85 -3.47 25.96
CA TRP A 649 5.14 -3.10 26.54
C TRP A 649 6.14 -4.27 26.55
N GLN A 650 5.69 -5.48 26.88
CA GLN A 650 6.53 -6.69 26.83
C GLN A 650 7.04 -6.96 25.41
N LYS A 651 6.18 -6.79 24.39
CA LYS A 651 6.56 -6.89 22.98
C LYS A 651 7.67 -5.90 22.62
N ILE A 652 7.53 -4.63 23.01
CA ILE A 652 8.53 -3.57 22.74
C ILE A 652 9.88 -3.90 23.41
N VAL A 653 9.86 -4.34 24.67
CA VAL A 653 11.08 -4.70 25.40
C VAL A 653 11.75 -5.93 24.76
N ALA A 654 10.99 -6.98 24.46
CA ALA A 654 11.51 -8.17 23.80
C ALA A 654 12.14 -7.83 22.44
N LEU A 655 11.45 -7.07 21.60
CA LEU A 655 12.00 -6.61 20.31
C LEU A 655 13.27 -5.77 20.48
N SER A 656 13.31 -4.90 21.49
CA SER A 656 14.50 -4.07 21.77
C SER A 656 15.71 -4.94 22.15
N LEU A 657 15.50 -5.98 22.94
CA LEU A 657 16.53 -6.95 23.32
C LEU A 657 16.99 -7.78 22.11
N ILE A 658 16.06 -8.25 21.27
CA ILE A 658 16.38 -9.02 20.06
C ILE A 658 17.21 -8.17 19.09
N VAL A 659 16.76 -6.94 18.79
CA VAL A 659 17.47 -6.01 17.90
C VAL A 659 18.83 -5.63 18.48
N GLY A 660 18.90 -5.32 19.78
CA GLY A 660 20.15 -4.99 20.47
C GLY A 660 21.17 -6.13 20.43
N THR A 661 20.70 -7.37 20.62
CA THR A 661 21.53 -8.58 20.52
C THR A 661 22.06 -8.76 19.10
N GLY A 662 21.18 -8.63 18.10
CA GLY A 662 21.57 -8.72 16.68
C GLY A 662 22.61 -7.66 16.29
N MET A 663 22.38 -6.40 16.65
CA MET A 663 23.31 -5.30 16.36
C MET A 663 24.69 -5.53 17.01
N THR A 664 24.70 -5.97 18.27
CA THR A 664 25.94 -6.23 19.02
C THR A 664 26.72 -7.38 18.39
N LEU A 665 26.05 -8.51 18.15
CA LEU A 665 26.69 -9.69 17.57
C LEU A 665 27.22 -9.41 16.15
N TYR A 666 26.43 -8.74 15.31
CA TYR A 666 26.89 -8.36 13.98
C TYR A 666 28.11 -7.45 14.03
N GLY A 667 28.10 -6.45 14.92
CA GLY A 667 29.26 -5.57 15.14
C GLY A 667 30.52 -6.37 15.47
N ILE A 668 30.42 -7.33 16.40
CA ILE A 668 31.52 -8.23 16.78
C ILE A 668 31.99 -9.06 15.58
N LEU A 669 31.07 -9.71 14.84
CA LEU A 669 31.40 -10.59 13.72
C LEU A 669 32.09 -9.85 12.56
N VAL A 670 31.61 -8.66 12.21
CA VAL A 670 32.21 -7.83 11.15
C VAL A 670 33.64 -7.40 11.53
N MET A 671 33.88 -7.09 12.81
CA MET A 671 35.23 -6.80 13.31
C MET A 671 36.12 -8.04 13.32
N ALA A 672 35.62 -9.18 13.80
CA ALA A 672 36.35 -10.44 13.87
C ALA A 672 36.75 -10.95 12.48
N MET A 673 35.86 -10.86 11.49
CA MET A 673 36.11 -11.24 10.10
C MET A 673 36.93 -10.19 9.30
N ARG A 674 37.42 -9.15 9.99
CA ARG A 674 38.20 -8.04 9.41
C ARG A 674 37.51 -7.41 8.20
N VAL A 675 36.19 -7.28 8.26
CA VAL A 675 35.39 -6.60 7.24
C VAL A 675 35.51 -5.09 7.41
N THR A 676 35.58 -4.62 8.66
CA THR A 676 35.85 -3.23 9.02
C THR A 676 36.74 -3.17 10.28
N SER A 677 37.25 -1.99 10.60
CA SER A 677 38.00 -1.73 11.83
C SER A 677 37.39 -0.54 12.60
N TRP A 678 37.62 -0.46 13.91
CA TRP A 678 37.20 0.69 14.72
C TRP A 678 37.71 2.03 14.16
N ALA A 679 38.96 2.03 13.67
CA ALA A 679 39.54 3.21 13.02
C ALA A 679 38.80 3.55 11.72
N ALA A 680 38.44 2.57 10.90
CA ALA A 680 37.71 2.76 9.64
C ALA A 680 36.26 3.23 9.87
N LEU A 681 35.56 2.66 10.87
CA LEU A 681 34.24 3.12 11.30
C LEU A 681 34.30 4.57 11.81
N LYS A 682 35.23 4.88 12.73
CA LYS A 682 35.38 6.23 13.26
C LYS A 682 35.71 7.24 12.16
N ALA A 683 36.59 6.89 11.23
CA ALA A 683 36.94 7.72 10.07
C ALA A 683 35.76 7.93 9.11
N SER A 684 34.86 6.95 8.97
CA SER A 684 33.65 7.06 8.15
C SER A 684 32.60 8.01 8.76
N PHE A 685 32.54 8.11 10.08
CA PHE A 685 31.59 8.98 10.80
C PHE A 685 32.16 10.37 11.16
N SER A 686 33.47 10.53 11.31
CA SER A 686 34.06 11.80 11.76
C SER A 686 34.23 12.86 10.66
N GLY A 687 33.96 12.55 9.40
CA GLY A 687 34.17 13.48 8.27
C GLY A 687 35.61 14.02 8.16
N SER A 688 36.56 13.46 8.93
CA SER A 688 37.92 13.97 9.00
C SER A 688 38.70 13.45 7.81
N ARG A 689 39.11 14.39 6.95
CA ARG A 689 40.18 14.26 5.95
C ARG A 689 41.12 13.12 6.31
N SER A 690 41.09 12.01 5.56
CA SER A 690 42.26 11.16 5.49
C SER A 690 43.32 11.93 4.71
N SER A 691 44.12 12.69 5.46
CA SER A 691 45.44 13.08 5.01
C SER A 691 46.22 11.81 4.69
N SER A 692 46.81 11.80 3.51
CA SER A 692 48.00 11.04 3.08
C SER A 692 48.49 9.92 4.01
N LYS A 693 48.58 8.71 3.47
CA LYS A 693 49.88 8.04 3.29
C LYS A 693 49.86 7.29 1.97
#